data_AF-A0A833D487-F1
#
_entry.id   AF-A0A833D487-F1
#
_cell.length_a   1.000
_cell.length_b   1.000
_cell.length_c   1.000
_cell.angle_alpha   90.00
_cell.angle_beta   90.00
_cell.angle_gamma   90.00
#
_symmetry.space_group_name_H-M   'P 1'
#
loop_
_entity.id
_entity.type
_entity.pdbx_description
1 polymer ?
#
loop_
_entity_poly.entity_id
_entity_poly.type
_entity_poly.pdbx_seq_one_letter_code
_entity_poly.pdbx_strand_id
1 'polypeptide(L)'
;MAIQFARLEYVSRSTGGNACRKAAYNERTSLKCERTGELFYFEHKEDGIYHDVMLPEGAHEKFKSSKVLWNAVEHFERRSNSQLCKELVLALPDNPEISFEDRIELTRQFVEQNFVSKGVAVQMDIHAPHEGDKNWHAHLLVTTRRFSKDGMTFHTHKARDLDPEVRGGMIVEADLWGEIWRDLQNTYFKEKGLDLRVDAIGLVPQEHLGPVRMRHHMNDALQRAELIKESNEALCQDPEVILESLSQNKAVISKRDIERFIEKHVPKERQESIHQAIFEHKSLIPLLDPESGKETDLFTLKQTRKNEEKLLRFATSLHQQKGLSIEDNLRQEIKDLYQLTSEQEAAFEHATQYHNLSIIQGRAGVGKSYVLQPIREVHESSGYRVIGLAPTNKVAEDLKEDGFVHATTCHAFLFALKNQRQQIDDKTLLVVDEAAMLSTDLQIELLHAAKKTGAKVLLVGDSRQLPSIQRGGMFEVLAERFGASEITEVRRQSIEWQREVSECLSRGEVLPALQILDEHERIIFSPTKEESLSKLINAWAKDVREDSSDTKLILAQRNVDVDTLNLAARDIMRSSGKLGDKDYAIMTKRGVTYFAEGDRIQLTETDKSQNLFNGNFGIITKLSETSCTILQDNGEEVTFNPETYIGLRHGYAGTIYKAQGSTLPKTYILHDRSTTLNNSYVSLTRQTEDLKVFASHTETKSLQHMAQQIGRHHGKEASLKYLTLKDLERQEREGKETLIQKMSDTARDVTTKVKDHFHKNDAFYQIQERDALQPQKVETKDPVFQMEGKTFGEISNTLERRLYVMFEEKHKRMLLQEERVFLQNQATRTAEYLHSMREQNQKDPTYDDVKVLSIRARFELDRESEISENFLKKLEKQDDFEPGDHLYAKLYGERLSKIEGRRFEEHFRQHGDQPHLRTLAKEASKELQQNLKMQKTMVQELKATHKIDISIATRLSQEIMRFKEQYGFDPSVREVENLTKISIYVENRQTAYEEKYKNLDSDLKEQSINLARRREIKGISSFMRHYARFPNQGEIKDIQKVIQKDIKEIDLNLEKTKA
;
A
#
# COMPACT_ATOMS: atom_id res chain seq x y z
N MET A 1 -11.91 -5.15 -21.00
CA MET A 1 -10.50 -4.68 -20.91
C MET A 1 -9.57 -5.75 -21.47
N ALA A 2 -8.50 -5.35 -22.17
CA ALA A 2 -7.43 -6.25 -22.63
C ALA A 2 -6.22 -6.09 -21.69
N ILE A 3 -5.68 -7.20 -21.17
CA ILE A 3 -4.62 -7.18 -20.15
C ILE A 3 -3.44 -8.07 -20.56
N GLN A 4 -2.24 -7.70 -20.12
CA GLN A 4 -0.99 -8.44 -20.32
C GLN A 4 -0.93 -9.66 -19.36
N PHE A 5 -1.91 -10.57 -19.41
CA PHE A 5 -1.93 -11.78 -18.58
C PHE A 5 -1.87 -13.05 -19.43
N ALA A 6 -0.76 -13.78 -19.26
CA ALA A 6 -0.58 -15.13 -19.73
C ALA A 6 0.18 -15.93 -18.66
N ARG A 7 -0.31 -17.12 -18.31
CA ARG A 7 0.34 -18.00 -17.33
C ARG A 7 0.52 -19.40 -17.89
N LEU A 8 1.77 -19.87 -17.92
CA LEU A 8 2.13 -21.21 -18.39
C LEU A 8 2.49 -22.12 -17.22
N GLU A 9 1.86 -23.28 -17.12
CA GLU A 9 2.16 -24.32 -16.13
C GLU A 9 2.33 -25.69 -16.80
N TYR A 10 3.10 -26.59 -16.19
CA TYR A 10 3.22 -27.98 -16.65
C TYR A 10 2.23 -28.88 -15.90
N VAL A 11 1.47 -29.68 -16.64
CA VAL A 11 0.71 -30.79 -16.07
C VAL A 11 1.65 -31.98 -15.93
N SER A 12 2.00 -32.34 -14.70
CA SER A 12 2.95 -33.42 -14.40
C SER A 12 2.30 -34.54 -13.59
N ARG A 13 2.73 -35.79 -13.82
CA ARG A 13 2.25 -36.93 -13.01
C ARG A 13 2.70 -36.88 -11.55
N SER A 14 3.90 -36.36 -11.29
CA SER A 14 4.48 -36.26 -9.95
C SER A 14 3.69 -35.34 -9.01
N THR A 15 2.94 -34.38 -9.56
CA THR A 15 2.04 -33.49 -8.81
C THR A 15 0.59 -33.99 -8.82
N GLY A 16 0.34 -35.25 -9.21
CA GLY A 16 -1.01 -35.82 -9.33
C GLY A 16 -1.78 -35.32 -10.57
N GLY A 17 -1.09 -34.76 -11.55
CA GLY A 17 -1.66 -34.27 -12.81
C GLY A 17 -2.01 -35.41 -13.79
N ASN A 18 -3.08 -35.19 -14.55
CA ASN A 18 -3.60 -36.11 -15.57
C ASN A 18 -4.09 -35.28 -16.76
N ALA A 19 -3.57 -35.57 -17.97
CA ALA A 19 -3.89 -34.79 -19.16
C ALA A 19 -5.34 -34.98 -19.60
N CYS A 20 -5.88 -36.20 -19.49
CA CYS A 20 -7.28 -36.51 -19.76
C CYS A 20 -8.22 -35.76 -18.80
N ARG A 21 -7.88 -35.68 -17.50
CA ARG A 21 -8.65 -34.91 -16.52
C ARG A 21 -8.70 -33.43 -16.88
N LYS A 22 -7.54 -32.88 -17.26
CA LYS A 22 -7.41 -31.45 -17.56
C LYS A 22 -8.13 -31.08 -18.86
N ALA A 23 -7.98 -31.90 -19.90
CA ALA A 23 -8.72 -31.75 -21.15
C ALA A 23 -10.24 -31.80 -20.94
N ALA A 24 -10.73 -32.78 -20.16
CA ALA A 24 -12.16 -32.88 -19.83
C ALA A 24 -12.67 -31.68 -19.03
N TYR A 25 -11.86 -31.19 -18.09
CA TYR A 25 -12.21 -30.05 -17.24
C TYR A 25 -12.34 -28.75 -18.05
N ASN A 26 -11.44 -28.53 -19.00
CA ASN A 26 -11.44 -27.34 -19.85
C ASN A 26 -12.56 -27.42 -20.90
N GLU A 27 -12.71 -28.54 -21.60
CA GLU A 27 -13.76 -28.72 -22.61
C GLU A 27 -15.18 -28.82 -22.00
N ARG A 28 -15.28 -29.00 -20.66
CA ARG A 28 -16.54 -29.28 -19.94
C ARG A 28 -17.23 -30.56 -20.42
N THR A 29 -16.44 -31.58 -20.75
CA THR A 29 -16.92 -32.86 -21.30
C THR A 29 -16.67 -34.02 -20.34
N SER A 30 -17.04 -35.23 -20.76
CA SER A 30 -16.62 -36.48 -20.13
C SER A 30 -15.50 -37.17 -20.91
N LEU A 31 -14.41 -37.52 -20.22
CA LEU A 31 -13.25 -38.18 -20.82
C LEU A 31 -12.72 -39.26 -19.87
N LYS A 32 -12.71 -40.51 -20.36
CA LYS A 32 -12.08 -41.64 -19.66
C LYS A 32 -10.59 -41.69 -19.96
N CYS A 33 -9.75 -41.67 -18.93
CA CYS A 33 -8.33 -41.95 -19.07
C CYS A 33 -8.13 -43.47 -19.16
N GLU A 34 -7.74 -43.95 -20.33
CA GLU A 34 -7.56 -45.39 -20.58
C GLU A 34 -6.45 -45.99 -19.71
N ARG A 35 -5.43 -45.20 -19.37
CA ARG A 35 -4.31 -45.62 -18.51
C ARG A 35 -4.72 -45.85 -17.06
N THR A 36 -5.52 -44.97 -16.46
CA THR A 36 -5.95 -45.10 -15.05
C THR A 36 -7.29 -45.80 -14.91
N GLY A 37 -8.05 -45.92 -15.99
CA GLY A 37 -9.43 -46.43 -15.98
C GLY A 37 -10.46 -45.44 -15.45
N GLU A 38 -10.02 -44.28 -14.95
CA GLU A 38 -10.88 -43.26 -14.33
C GLU A 38 -11.67 -42.48 -15.39
N LEU A 39 -12.94 -42.23 -15.11
CA LEU A 39 -13.80 -41.35 -15.90
C LEU A 39 -13.85 -39.97 -15.24
N PHE A 40 -13.43 -38.94 -15.97
CA PHE A 40 -13.58 -37.55 -15.54
C PHE A 40 -14.82 -36.96 -16.20
N TYR A 41 -15.76 -36.44 -15.41
CA TYR A 41 -17.07 -35.99 -15.88
C TYR A 41 -17.31 -34.53 -15.46
N PHE A 42 -17.39 -33.63 -16.44
CA PHE A 42 -17.57 -32.18 -16.20
C PHE A 42 -18.72 -31.54 -17.01
N GLU A 43 -19.58 -32.35 -17.63
CA GLU A 43 -20.74 -31.90 -18.43
C GLU A 43 -21.82 -31.16 -17.62
N HIS A 44 -21.75 -31.20 -16.29
CA HIS A 44 -22.66 -30.50 -15.38
C HIS A 44 -22.32 -29.01 -15.17
N LYS A 45 -21.29 -28.49 -15.84
CA LYS A 45 -20.85 -27.09 -15.73
C LYS A 45 -21.25 -26.31 -16.99
N GLU A 46 -22.02 -25.24 -16.85
CA GLU A 46 -22.76 -24.56 -17.95
C GLU A 46 -21.93 -23.55 -18.79
N ASP A 47 -20.60 -23.66 -18.77
CA ASP A 47 -19.69 -22.52 -18.97
C ASP A 47 -18.75 -22.63 -20.19
N GLY A 48 -18.80 -23.75 -20.94
CA GLY A 48 -17.98 -23.96 -22.14
C GLY A 48 -18.63 -23.30 -23.37
N ILE A 49 -18.01 -22.26 -23.93
CA ILE A 49 -18.59 -21.51 -25.06
C ILE A 49 -17.92 -21.86 -26.39
N TYR A 50 -16.63 -22.17 -26.39
CA TYR A 50 -15.94 -22.64 -27.61
C TYR A 50 -14.84 -23.64 -27.28
N HIS A 51 -14.73 -24.66 -28.14
CA HIS A 51 -13.74 -25.72 -28.06
C HIS A 51 -13.21 -26.04 -29.46
N ASP A 52 -11.90 -26.23 -29.57
CA ASP A 52 -11.24 -26.69 -30.80
C ASP A 52 -9.93 -27.42 -30.47
N VAL A 53 -9.50 -28.32 -31.36
CA VAL A 53 -8.19 -28.96 -31.28
C VAL A 53 -7.44 -28.70 -32.57
N MET A 54 -6.46 -27.81 -32.49
CA MET A 54 -5.63 -27.41 -33.62
C MET A 54 -4.45 -28.38 -33.78
N LEU A 55 -4.30 -28.90 -34.99
CA LEU A 55 -3.28 -29.88 -35.35
C LEU A 55 -2.24 -29.26 -36.29
N PRO A 56 -0.94 -29.56 -36.11
CA PRO A 56 0.10 -29.14 -37.03
C PRO A 56 0.02 -29.89 -38.36
N GLU A 57 0.63 -29.31 -39.40
CA GLU A 57 0.71 -29.95 -40.72
C GLU A 57 1.32 -31.36 -40.62
N GLY A 58 0.67 -32.33 -41.25
CA GLY A 58 1.09 -33.73 -41.25
C GLY A 58 0.60 -34.57 -40.06
N ALA A 59 -0.09 -34.00 -39.06
CA ALA A 59 -0.74 -34.79 -38.01
C ALA A 59 -2.06 -35.42 -38.50
N HIS A 60 -2.33 -36.66 -38.10
CA HIS A 60 -3.53 -37.38 -38.55
C HIS A 60 -4.80 -36.81 -37.90
N GLU A 61 -5.87 -36.64 -38.69
CA GLU A 61 -7.13 -35.99 -38.26
C GLU A 61 -7.80 -36.63 -37.03
N LYS A 62 -7.57 -37.93 -36.79
CA LYS A 62 -8.05 -38.63 -35.58
C LYS A 62 -7.72 -37.88 -34.28
N PHE A 63 -6.63 -37.11 -34.26
CA PHE A 63 -6.19 -36.34 -33.11
C PHE A 63 -6.96 -35.03 -32.89
N LYS A 64 -7.90 -34.67 -33.77
CA LYS A 64 -8.84 -33.56 -33.52
C LYS A 64 -9.79 -33.85 -32.36
N SER A 65 -9.93 -35.11 -31.96
CA SER A 65 -10.67 -35.47 -30.74
C SER A 65 -9.76 -35.35 -29.52
N SER A 66 -10.12 -34.50 -28.55
CA SER A 66 -9.45 -34.39 -27.25
C SER A 66 -9.29 -35.74 -26.58
N LYS A 67 -10.32 -36.58 -26.64
CA LYS A 67 -10.29 -37.96 -26.11
C LYS A 67 -9.17 -38.79 -26.73
N VAL A 68 -8.99 -38.71 -28.04
CA VAL A 68 -7.94 -39.47 -28.76
C VAL A 68 -6.56 -38.86 -28.49
N LEU A 69 -6.43 -37.53 -28.55
CA LEU A 69 -5.17 -36.83 -28.36
C LEU A 69 -4.58 -37.05 -26.96
N TRP A 70 -5.37 -36.82 -25.91
CA TRP A 70 -4.84 -36.87 -24.54
C TRP A 70 -4.66 -38.28 -24.01
N ASN A 71 -5.45 -39.25 -24.46
CA ASN A 71 -5.14 -40.67 -24.18
C ASN A 71 -3.87 -41.13 -24.90
N ALA A 72 -3.59 -40.61 -26.11
CA ALA A 72 -2.33 -40.89 -26.78
C ALA A 72 -1.13 -40.26 -26.05
N VAL A 73 -1.27 -39.03 -25.53
CA VAL A 73 -0.23 -38.39 -24.69
C VAL A 73 0.02 -39.17 -23.40
N GLU A 74 -1.04 -39.58 -22.70
CA GLU A 74 -0.95 -40.40 -21.49
C GLU A 74 -0.30 -41.76 -21.75
N HIS A 75 -0.60 -42.42 -22.88
CA HIS A 75 0.03 -43.69 -23.23
C HIS A 75 1.49 -43.55 -23.66
N PHE A 76 1.82 -42.48 -24.38
CA PHE A 76 3.17 -42.27 -24.90
C PHE A 76 4.17 -41.98 -23.78
N GLU A 77 3.74 -41.25 -22.74
CA GLU A 77 4.55 -40.97 -21.56
C GLU A 77 4.57 -42.17 -20.60
N ARG A 78 5.74 -42.77 -20.39
CA ARG A 78 5.89 -44.02 -19.62
C ARG A 78 6.37 -43.85 -18.18
N ARG A 79 6.91 -42.68 -17.82
CA ARG A 79 7.50 -42.46 -16.48
C ARG A 79 6.45 -41.90 -15.51
N SER A 80 6.64 -42.18 -14.23
CA SER A 80 5.78 -41.69 -13.14
C SER A 80 5.93 -40.18 -12.87
N ASN A 81 7.03 -39.56 -13.33
CA ASN A 81 7.29 -38.12 -13.23
C ASN A 81 7.20 -37.40 -14.59
N SER A 82 6.57 -38.00 -15.60
CA SER A 82 6.43 -37.37 -16.91
C SER A 82 5.62 -36.07 -16.82
N GLN A 83 6.15 -34.99 -17.42
CA GLN A 83 5.36 -33.84 -17.84
C GLN A 83 4.53 -34.24 -19.06
N LEU A 84 3.22 -34.10 -18.99
CA LEU A 84 2.28 -34.61 -19.96
C LEU A 84 1.98 -33.56 -21.03
N CYS A 85 1.51 -32.39 -20.58
CA CYS A 85 1.17 -31.24 -21.42
C CYS A 85 1.57 -29.94 -20.72
N LYS A 86 1.54 -28.85 -21.46
CA LYS A 86 1.60 -27.49 -20.93
C LYS A 86 0.18 -26.91 -20.91
N GLU A 87 -0.17 -26.21 -19.85
CA GLU A 87 -1.40 -25.43 -19.77
C GLU A 87 -1.02 -23.95 -19.82
N LEU A 88 -1.50 -23.23 -20.83
CA LEU A 88 -1.40 -21.78 -20.90
C LEU A 88 -2.79 -21.17 -20.69
N VAL A 89 -2.92 -20.24 -19.76
CA VAL A 89 -4.15 -19.46 -19.55
C VAL A 89 -3.92 -18.04 -20.07
N LEU A 90 -4.75 -17.60 -21.02
CA LEU A 90 -4.75 -16.26 -21.57
C LEU A 90 -5.98 -15.50 -21.08
N ALA A 91 -5.81 -14.25 -20.63
CA ALA A 91 -6.93 -13.35 -20.45
C ALA A 91 -7.31 -12.75 -21.81
N LEU A 92 -8.58 -12.88 -22.20
CA LEU A 92 -9.10 -12.35 -23.46
C LEU A 92 -9.75 -10.97 -23.25
N PRO A 93 -9.77 -10.10 -24.27
CA PRO A 93 -10.37 -8.78 -24.16
C PRO A 93 -11.86 -8.84 -23.83
N ASP A 94 -12.25 -8.24 -22.71
CA ASP A 94 -13.66 -8.07 -22.34
C ASP A 94 -14.22 -6.71 -22.80
N ASN A 95 -13.76 -6.19 -23.94
CA ASN A 95 -14.29 -4.94 -24.50
C ASN A 95 -15.55 -5.27 -25.35
N PRO A 96 -16.67 -4.51 -25.22
CA PRO A 96 -17.85 -4.67 -26.06
C PRO A 96 -17.60 -4.55 -27.57
N GLU A 97 -16.57 -3.81 -27.99
CA GLU A 97 -16.16 -3.66 -29.41
C GLU A 97 -15.47 -4.92 -29.96
N ILE A 98 -15.03 -5.83 -29.10
CA ILE A 98 -14.43 -7.10 -29.48
C ILE A 98 -15.54 -8.15 -29.49
N SER A 99 -15.85 -8.71 -30.66
CA SER A 99 -16.84 -9.77 -30.81
C SER A 99 -16.34 -11.10 -30.24
N PHE A 100 -17.24 -12.08 -30.08
CA PHE A 100 -16.81 -13.42 -29.67
C PHE A 100 -15.94 -14.09 -30.74
N GLU A 101 -16.27 -13.85 -32.00
CA GLU A 101 -15.51 -14.28 -33.18
C GLU A 101 -14.10 -13.67 -33.18
N ASP A 102 -13.95 -12.40 -32.81
CA ASP A 102 -12.63 -11.77 -32.65
C ASP A 102 -11.82 -12.42 -31.52
N ARG A 103 -12.45 -12.84 -30.41
CA ARG A 103 -11.78 -13.56 -29.32
C ARG A 103 -11.27 -14.93 -29.78
N ILE A 104 -12.05 -15.64 -30.58
CA ILE A 104 -11.64 -16.91 -31.19
C ILE A 104 -10.46 -16.67 -32.14
N GLU A 105 -10.58 -15.70 -33.03
CA GLU A 105 -9.55 -15.41 -34.04
C GLU A 105 -8.23 -14.94 -33.41
N LEU A 106 -8.30 -14.04 -32.43
CA LEU A 106 -7.14 -13.57 -31.67
C LEU A 106 -6.41 -14.73 -30.97
N THR A 107 -7.17 -15.62 -30.32
CA THR A 107 -6.60 -16.80 -29.63
C THR A 107 -6.02 -17.78 -30.64
N ARG A 108 -6.70 -18.00 -31.77
CA ARG A 108 -6.24 -18.86 -32.87
C ARG A 108 -4.94 -18.36 -33.48
N GLN A 109 -4.83 -17.06 -33.75
CA GLN A 109 -3.59 -16.46 -34.26
C GLN A 109 -2.42 -16.66 -33.30
N PHE A 110 -2.65 -16.48 -32.00
CA PHE A 110 -1.63 -16.75 -30.99
C PHE A 110 -1.21 -18.22 -30.95
N VAL A 111 -2.18 -19.14 -30.99
CA VAL A 111 -1.92 -20.60 -31.03
C VAL A 111 -1.14 -20.99 -32.29
N GLU A 112 -1.52 -20.44 -33.45
CA GLU A 112 -0.87 -20.73 -34.73
C GLU A 112 0.57 -20.24 -34.76
N GLN A 113 0.80 -18.97 -34.40
CA GLN A 113 2.13 -18.34 -34.43
C GLN A 113 3.11 -18.98 -33.42
N ASN A 114 2.62 -19.39 -32.25
CA ASN A 114 3.50 -19.79 -31.16
C ASN A 114 3.64 -21.31 -30.98
N PHE A 115 2.69 -22.11 -31.46
CA PHE A 115 2.65 -23.55 -31.20
C PHE A 115 2.40 -24.41 -32.45
N VAL A 116 1.29 -24.22 -33.15
CA VAL A 116 0.86 -25.14 -34.24
C VAL A 116 1.82 -25.09 -35.43
N SER A 117 2.19 -23.89 -35.89
CA SER A 117 3.22 -23.72 -36.93
C SER A 117 4.59 -24.31 -36.55
N LYS A 118 4.84 -24.49 -35.25
CA LYS A 118 6.06 -25.09 -34.71
C LYS A 118 5.94 -26.59 -34.47
N GLY A 119 4.85 -27.22 -34.90
CA GLY A 119 4.71 -28.67 -35.02
C GLY A 119 4.09 -29.39 -33.82
N VAL A 120 3.44 -28.68 -32.88
CA VAL A 120 2.74 -29.28 -31.72
C VAL A 120 1.22 -29.07 -31.82
N ALA A 121 0.43 -29.96 -31.22
CA ALA A 121 -1.03 -29.79 -31.16
C ALA A 121 -1.45 -28.99 -29.93
N VAL A 122 -2.55 -28.25 -30.06
CA VAL A 122 -3.13 -27.42 -29.00
C VAL A 122 -4.63 -27.67 -28.93
N GLN A 123 -5.12 -28.05 -27.76
CA GLN A 123 -6.54 -27.92 -27.42
C GLN A 123 -6.79 -26.50 -26.93
N MET A 124 -7.81 -25.84 -27.47
CA MET A 124 -8.19 -24.47 -27.16
C MET A 124 -9.64 -24.45 -26.65
N ASP A 125 -9.81 -23.99 -25.41
CA ASP A 125 -11.11 -23.87 -24.75
C ASP A 125 -11.32 -22.41 -24.30
N ILE A 126 -12.41 -21.78 -24.72
CA ILE A 126 -12.74 -20.39 -24.35
C ILE A 126 -13.99 -20.39 -23.46
N HIS A 127 -13.88 -19.69 -22.34
CA HIS A 127 -14.94 -19.51 -21.36
C HIS A 127 -15.36 -18.04 -21.27
N ALA A 128 -16.67 -17.80 -21.14
CA ALA A 128 -17.18 -16.51 -20.71
C ALA A 128 -16.81 -16.22 -19.24
N PRO A 129 -17.07 -14.99 -18.78
CA PRO A 129 -17.20 -14.71 -17.35
C PRO A 129 -18.40 -15.46 -16.73
N HIS A 130 -18.25 -16.04 -15.54
CA HIS A 130 -19.30 -16.70 -14.75
C HIS A 130 -19.14 -16.36 -13.25
N GLU A 131 -20.02 -16.84 -12.36
CA GLU A 131 -19.90 -16.56 -10.91
C GLU A 131 -18.61 -17.13 -10.30
N GLY A 132 -17.56 -16.32 -10.30
CA GLY A 132 -16.23 -16.67 -9.79
C GLY A 132 -15.10 -16.13 -10.66
N ASP A 133 -15.26 -16.19 -11.99
CA ASP A 133 -14.29 -15.74 -12.99
C ASP A 133 -14.82 -14.52 -13.76
N LYS A 134 -14.00 -13.46 -13.84
CA LYS A 134 -14.49 -12.11 -14.19
C LYS A 134 -14.13 -11.60 -15.57
N ASN A 135 -13.26 -12.31 -16.28
CA ASN A 135 -12.88 -11.98 -17.65
C ASN A 135 -13.03 -13.22 -18.54
N TRP A 136 -13.31 -12.98 -19.82
CA TRP A 136 -13.12 -14.00 -20.85
C TRP A 136 -11.70 -14.54 -20.76
N HIS A 137 -11.54 -15.85 -20.82
CA HIS A 137 -10.23 -16.47 -20.76
C HIS A 137 -10.19 -17.71 -21.64
N ALA A 138 -9.00 -17.98 -22.17
CA ALA A 138 -8.72 -19.18 -22.95
C ALA A 138 -7.80 -20.10 -22.14
N HIS A 139 -8.18 -21.37 -21.98
CA HIS A 139 -7.26 -22.42 -21.59
C HIS A 139 -6.71 -23.09 -22.84
N LEU A 140 -5.39 -23.13 -22.97
CA LEU A 140 -4.68 -23.80 -24.04
C LEU A 140 -3.90 -24.97 -23.48
N LEU A 141 -4.26 -26.18 -23.88
CA LEU A 141 -3.54 -27.40 -23.52
C LEU A 141 -2.64 -27.81 -24.68
N VAL A 142 -1.32 -27.65 -24.50
CA VAL A 142 -0.31 -27.84 -25.56
C VAL A 142 0.44 -29.15 -25.36
N THR A 143 0.62 -29.93 -26.44
CA THR A 143 1.41 -31.17 -26.38
C THR A 143 2.90 -30.86 -26.13
N THR A 144 3.55 -31.64 -25.27
CA THR A 144 5.00 -31.48 -25.02
C THR A 144 5.89 -32.02 -26.15
N ARG A 145 5.29 -32.63 -27.18
CA ARG A 145 5.95 -33.32 -28.28
C ARG A 145 5.32 -32.96 -29.61
N ARG A 146 6.15 -32.94 -30.65
CA ARG A 146 5.72 -32.90 -32.06
C ARG A 146 5.19 -34.25 -32.51
N PHE A 147 4.45 -34.29 -33.60
CA PHE A 147 4.05 -35.54 -34.25
C PHE A 147 5.23 -36.20 -34.97
N SER A 148 5.17 -37.52 -35.13
CA SER A 148 6.08 -38.28 -36.00
C SER A 148 5.86 -37.94 -37.48
N LYS A 149 6.81 -38.31 -38.34
CA LYS A 149 6.74 -38.02 -39.79
C LYS A 149 5.50 -38.61 -40.49
N ASP A 150 4.97 -39.71 -39.97
CA ASP A 150 3.75 -40.37 -40.47
C ASP A 150 2.46 -39.76 -39.88
N GLY A 151 2.56 -38.80 -38.96
CA GLY A 151 1.43 -38.13 -38.34
C GLY A 151 0.61 -38.99 -37.36
N MET A 152 0.99 -40.25 -37.15
CA MET A 152 0.17 -41.23 -36.46
C MET A 152 0.44 -41.33 -34.96
N THR A 153 1.59 -40.80 -34.49
CA THR A 153 2.06 -40.81 -33.10
C THR A 153 2.93 -39.59 -32.80
N PHE A 154 3.59 -39.56 -31.63
CA PHE A 154 4.50 -38.48 -31.23
C PHE A 154 5.96 -38.81 -31.53
N HIS A 155 6.74 -37.77 -31.77
CA HIS A 155 8.19 -37.85 -31.87
C HIS A 155 8.82 -38.23 -30.51
N THR A 156 9.92 -38.98 -30.57
CA THR A 156 10.63 -39.51 -29.39
C THR A 156 11.27 -38.41 -28.54
N HIS A 157 11.56 -37.24 -29.11
CA HIS A 157 12.08 -36.07 -28.41
C HIS A 157 10.98 -35.03 -28.17
N LYS A 158 11.01 -34.40 -26.99
CA LYS A 158 10.12 -33.29 -26.64
C LYS A 158 10.51 -32.00 -27.39
N ALA A 159 9.53 -31.16 -27.66
CA ALA A 159 9.70 -29.86 -28.32
C ALA A 159 10.28 -28.82 -27.34
N ARG A 160 11.49 -29.07 -26.85
CA ARG A 160 12.15 -28.25 -25.80
C ARG A 160 12.56 -26.86 -26.29
N ASP A 161 12.69 -26.69 -27.59
CA ASP A 161 12.87 -25.40 -28.25
C ASP A 161 11.64 -24.48 -28.12
N LEU A 162 10.50 -25.02 -27.67
CA LEU A 162 9.29 -24.27 -27.31
C LEU A 162 9.14 -24.08 -25.80
N ASP A 163 10.14 -24.50 -25.02
CA ASP A 163 10.20 -24.22 -23.59
C ASP A 163 10.88 -22.86 -23.43
N PRO A 164 10.35 -21.96 -22.58
CA PRO A 164 11.03 -20.70 -22.32
C PRO A 164 12.39 -20.99 -21.64
N GLU A 165 13.40 -20.12 -21.81
CA GLU A 165 14.72 -20.35 -21.21
C GLU A 165 14.57 -20.53 -19.69
N VAL A 166 15.05 -21.65 -19.16
CA VAL A 166 15.09 -21.92 -17.73
C VAL A 166 16.53 -21.80 -17.26
N ARG A 167 16.86 -20.72 -16.55
CA ARG A 167 18.14 -20.57 -15.84
C ARG A 167 17.88 -20.76 -14.36
N GLY A 168 18.32 -21.90 -13.85
CA GLY A 168 18.32 -22.17 -12.42
C GLY A 168 16.94 -22.43 -11.81
N GLY A 169 16.04 -23.08 -12.54
CA GLY A 169 14.73 -23.52 -12.05
C GLY A 169 13.58 -22.54 -12.28
N MET A 170 13.89 -21.28 -12.58
CA MET A 170 12.90 -20.27 -12.98
C MET A 170 12.90 -20.07 -14.49
N ILE A 171 11.71 -19.90 -15.05
CA ILE A 171 11.53 -19.35 -16.40
C ILE A 171 12.14 -17.94 -16.37
N VAL A 172 13.15 -17.70 -17.21
CA VAL A 172 14.00 -16.49 -17.21
C VAL A 172 13.24 -15.26 -17.67
N GLU A 173 12.02 -15.44 -18.16
CA GLU A 173 11.20 -14.36 -18.70
C GLU A 173 9.76 -14.59 -18.24
N ALA A 174 9.49 -14.35 -16.94
CA ALA A 174 8.13 -14.51 -16.37
C ALA A 174 7.09 -13.64 -17.10
N ASP A 175 7.53 -12.56 -17.75
CA ASP A 175 6.70 -11.64 -18.52
C ASP A 175 6.63 -11.96 -20.03
N LEU A 176 7.44 -12.90 -20.56
CA LEU A 176 7.53 -13.13 -22.03
C LEU A 176 6.19 -13.49 -22.64
N TRP A 177 5.47 -14.46 -22.08
CA TRP A 177 4.18 -14.88 -22.64
C TRP A 177 3.13 -13.77 -22.51
N GLY A 178 3.23 -12.95 -21.46
CA GLY A 178 2.41 -11.75 -21.31
C GLY A 178 2.74 -10.73 -22.40
N GLU A 179 4.02 -10.44 -22.64
CA GLU A 179 4.50 -9.51 -23.67
C GLU A 179 4.12 -9.97 -25.08
N ILE A 180 4.36 -11.24 -25.43
CA ILE A 180 3.95 -11.83 -26.72
C ILE A 180 2.43 -11.70 -26.89
N TRP A 181 1.65 -11.99 -25.83
CA TRP A 181 0.20 -11.88 -25.86
C TRP A 181 -0.28 -10.42 -25.98
N ARG A 182 0.37 -9.47 -25.30
CA ARG A 182 0.11 -8.04 -25.40
C ARG A 182 0.40 -7.51 -26.80
N ASP A 183 1.55 -7.86 -27.36
CA ASP A 183 1.99 -7.36 -28.65
C ASP A 183 1.12 -7.91 -29.79
N LEU A 184 0.67 -9.16 -29.67
CA LEU A 184 -0.31 -9.75 -30.58
C LEU A 184 -1.68 -9.05 -30.47
N GLN A 185 -2.17 -8.81 -29.26
CA GLN A 185 -3.41 -8.03 -29.04
C GLN A 185 -3.33 -6.63 -29.65
N ASN A 186 -2.25 -5.90 -29.38
CA ASN A 186 -2.04 -4.55 -29.91
C ASN A 186 -1.93 -4.54 -31.43
N THR A 187 -1.30 -5.54 -32.03
CA THR A 187 -1.21 -5.69 -33.48
C THR A 187 -2.59 -5.98 -34.08
N TYR A 188 -3.33 -6.93 -33.49
CA TYR A 188 -4.67 -7.30 -33.94
C TYR A 188 -5.65 -6.12 -33.86
N PHE A 189 -5.65 -5.36 -32.76
CA PHE A 189 -6.47 -4.16 -32.62
C PHE A 189 -6.14 -3.11 -33.68
N LYS A 190 -4.85 -2.89 -33.94
CA LYS A 190 -4.40 -1.96 -34.98
C LYS A 190 -4.84 -2.39 -36.39
N GLU A 191 -4.73 -3.67 -36.74
CA GLU A 191 -5.16 -4.21 -38.03
C GLU A 191 -6.67 -4.10 -38.26
N LYS A 192 -7.45 -4.22 -37.18
CA LYS A 192 -8.91 -4.04 -37.19
C LYS A 192 -9.36 -2.58 -37.10
N GLY A 193 -8.43 -1.64 -36.97
CA GLY A 193 -8.73 -0.21 -36.82
C GLY A 193 -9.40 0.13 -35.48
N LEU A 194 -9.20 -0.71 -34.45
CA LEU A 194 -9.73 -0.51 -33.11
C LEU A 194 -8.74 0.33 -32.28
N ASP A 195 -9.23 1.37 -31.61
CA ASP A 195 -8.42 2.24 -30.75
C ASP A 195 -8.20 1.62 -29.36
N LEU A 196 -7.76 0.36 -29.34
CA LEU A 196 -7.50 -0.42 -28.14
C LEU A 196 -6.02 -0.74 -28.02
N ARG A 197 -5.47 -0.61 -26.81
CA ARG A 197 -4.09 -0.98 -26.48
C ARG A 197 -3.95 -1.62 -25.11
N VAL A 198 -2.92 -2.44 -24.95
CA VAL A 198 -2.55 -3.21 -23.75
C VAL A 198 -1.16 -2.73 -23.30
N ASP A 199 -1.04 -2.23 -22.05
CA ASP A 199 0.15 -1.58 -21.46
C ASP A 199 1.00 -2.50 -20.55
N ALA A 200 2.24 -2.06 -20.21
CA ALA A 200 3.19 -2.73 -19.29
C ALA A 200 3.06 -2.31 -17.80
N ILE A 201 3.60 -3.11 -16.86
CA ILE A 201 3.44 -2.96 -15.38
C ILE A 201 4.35 -1.86 -14.76
N GLY A 202 3.85 -1.02 -13.83
CA GLY A 202 4.49 0.21 -13.29
C GLY A 202 4.98 0.25 -11.82
N LEU A 203 5.18 1.50 -11.32
CA LEU A 203 6.11 1.98 -10.25
C LEU A 203 5.67 1.90 -8.78
N VAL A 204 4.49 2.40 -8.41
CA VAL A 204 3.88 2.11 -7.11
C VAL A 204 3.34 0.71 -7.17
N PRO A 205 3.57 -0.11 -6.13
CA PRO A 205 2.93 -1.42 -6.06
C PRO A 205 1.43 -1.22 -6.22
N GLN A 206 0.88 -1.68 -7.33
CA GLN A 206 -0.57 -1.88 -7.41
C GLN A 206 -0.94 -2.80 -6.23
N GLU A 207 -2.03 -2.49 -5.52
CA GLU A 207 -2.57 -3.45 -4.57
C GLU A 207 -2.78 -4.77 -5.32
N HIS A 208 -2.04 -5.81 -4.93
CA HIS A 208 -2.30 -7.14 -5.42
C HIS A 208 -3.58 -7.63 -4.72
N LEU A 209 -4.72 -7.24 -5.30
CA LEU A 209 -6.03 -7.70 -4.86
C LEU A 209 -6.12 -9.17 -5.23
N GLY A 210 -5.94 -10.03 -4.24
CA GLY A 210 -6.17 -11.47 -4.40
C GLY A 210 -7.58 -11.74 -4.96
N PRO A 211 -7.77 -12.90 -5.61
CA PRO A 211 -8.91 -13.19 -6.50
C PRO A 211 -10.32 -12.97 -5.93
N VAL A 212 -10.47 -12.85 -4.60
CA VAL A 212 -11.78 -12.76 -3.94
C VAL A 212 -12.26 -11.32 -3.66
N ARG A 213 -11.42 -10.28 -3.81
CA ARG A 213 -11.83 -8.87 -3.58
C ARG A 213 -12.57 -8.18 -4.74
N MET A 214 -12.79 -8.87 -5.85
CA MET A 214 -13.28 -8.25 -7.09
C MET A 214 -14.82 -8.09 -7.18
N ARG A 215 -15.58 -7.86 -6.09
CA ARG A 215 -17.06 -7.78 -6.19
C ARG A 215 -17.66 -6.37 -6.15
N HIS A 216 -16.87 -5.29 -5.96
CA HIS A 216 -17.49 -3.95 -5.91
C HIS A 216 -16.80 -2.73 -6.53
N HIS A 217 -15.64 -2.82 -7.19
CA HIS A 217 -15.03 -1.65 -7.83
C HIS A 217 -14.29 -2.03 -9.10
N MET A 218 -14.98 -2.11 -10.23
CA MET A 218 -14.33 -2.33 -11.53
C MET A 218 -13.98 -1.01 -12.23
N ASN A 219 -14.78 0.05 -12.06
CA ASN A 219 -14.47 1.37 -12.59
C ASN A 219 -13.49 2.14 -11.71
N ASP A 220 -13.58 2.02 -10.38
CA ASP A 220 -12.66 2.73 -9.47
C ASP A 220 -11.30 2.06 -9.35
N ALA A 221 -11.18 0.75 -9.58
CA ALA A 221 -9.87 0.08 -9.60
C ALA A 221 -9.08 0.40 -10.89
N LEU A 222 -9.78 0.57 -12.02
CA LEU A 222 -9.21 1.05 -13.29
C LEU A 222 -8.83 2.52 -13.21
N GLN A 223 -9.75 3.39 -12.78
CA GLN A 223 -9.44 4.79 -12.53
C GLN A 223 -8.37 4.95 -11.46
N ARG A 224 -8.32 4.13 -10.40
CA ARG A 224 -7.22 4.17 -9.43
C ARG A 224 -5.92 3.65 -10.01
N ALA A 225 -5.92 2.61 -10.83
CA ALA A 225 -4.70 2.12 -11.48
C ALA A 225 -4.16 3.14 -12.49
N GLU A 226 -5.02 3.81 -13.25
CA GLU A 226 -4.68 4.93 -14.14
C GLU A 226 -4.28 6.18 -13.35
N LEU A 227 -5.01 6.59 -12.31
CA LEU A 227 -4.64 7.74 -11.46
C LEU A 227 -3.37 7.47 -10.65
N ILE A 228 -3.12 6.25 -10.20
CA ILE A 228 -1.86 5.85 -9.56
C ILE A 228 -0.76 5.78 -10.61
N LYS A 229 -1.02 5.32 -11.84
CA LYS A 229 -0.06 5.33 -12.95
C LYS A 229 0.30 6.76 -13.36
N GLU A 230 -0.68 7.62 -13.60
CA GLU A 230 -0.52 9.06 -13.88
C GLU A 230 0.14 9.77 -12.69
N SER A 231 -0.25 9.44 -11.46
CA SER A 231 0.40 10.00 -10.26
C SER A 231 1.84 9.50 -10.15
N ASN A 232 2.17 8.25 -10.47
CA ASN A 232 3.54 7.74 -10.42
C ASN A 232 4.39 8.29 -11.54
N GLU A 233 3.84 8.39 -12.75
CA GLU A 233 4.50 8.99 -13.90
C GLU A 233 4.74 10.47 -13.65
N ALA A 234 3.79 11.18 -13.01
CA ALA A 234 3.99 12.56 -12.58
C ALA A 234 5.00 12.69 -11.43
N LEU A 235 4.96 11.81 -10.43
CA LEU A 235 5.85 11.82 -9.26
C LEU A 235 7.29 11.40 -9.61
N CYS A 236 7.48 10.52 -10.61
CA CYS A 236 8.81 10.09 -11.07
C CYS A 236 9.42 11.02 -12.12
N GLN A 237 8.79 12.17 -12.34
CA GLN A 237 9.39 13.30 -13.05
C GLN A 237 10.06 14.29 -12.09
N ASP A 238 9.77 14.21 -10.78
CA ASP A 238 10.34 15.11 -9.78
C ASP A 238 11.52 14.44 -9.04
N PRO A 239 12.76 14.95 -9.22
CA PRO A 239 13.92 14.47 -8.49
C PRO A 239 13.74 14.50 -6.96
N GLU A 240 13.01 15.47 -6.41
CA GLU A 240 12.80 15.60 -4.97
C GLU A 240 11.98 14.42 -4.42
N VAL A 241 10.91 14.04 -5.11
CA VAL A 241 10.06 12.90 -4.72
C VAL A 241 10.80 11.57 -4.83
N ILE A 242 11.61 11.38 -5.89
CA ILE A 242 12.44 10.18 -6.06
C ILE A 242 13.42 10.05 -4.89
N LEU A 243 14.10 11.15 -4.56
CA LEU A 243 15.04 11.21 -3.45
C LEU A 243 14.34 10.94 -2.10
N GLU A 244 13.17 11.53 -1.86
CA GLU A 244 12.37 11.27 -0.66
C GLU A 244 12.02 9.79 -0.54
N SER A 245 11.51 9.17 -1.60
CA SER A 245 11.17 7.73 -1.66
C SER A 245 12.37 6.84 -1.34
N LEU A 246 13.53 7.11 -1.92
CA LEU A 246 14.78 6.40 -1.62
C LEU A 246 15.22 6.57 -0.16
N SER A 247 14.96 7.74 0.44
CA SER A 247 15.35 8.09 1.81
C SER A 247 14.37 7.65 2.91
N GLN A 248 13.20 7.09 2.55
CA GLN A 248 12.19 6.64 3.52
C GLN A 248 12.73 5.53 4.42
N ASN A 249 13.49 4.59 3.84
CA ASN A 249 13.97 3.39 4.52
C ASN A 249 15.50 3.34 4.68
N LYS A 250 16.22 4.33 4.15
CA LYS A 250 17.68 4.41 4.17
C LYS A 250 18.13 5.83 4.48
N ALA A 251 19.12 5.99 5.36
CA ALA A 251 19.76 7.28 5.57
C ALA A 251 20.86 7.55 4.53
N VAL A 252 21.47 6.49 4.03
CA VAL A 252 22.55 6.50 3.04
C VAL A 252 22.08 5.79 1.77
N ILE A 253 22.17 6.49 0.64
CA ILE A 253 21.71 6.06 -0.67
C ILE A 253 22.95 5.89 -1.54
N SER A 254 23.14 4.70 -2.13
CA SER A 254 24.24 4.50 -3.08
C SER A 254 23.86 4.97 -4.48
N LYS A 255 24.86 5.32 -5.30
CA LYS A 255 24.66 5.61 -6.72
C LYS A 255 23.85 4.51 -7.44
N ARG A 256 24.16 3.26 -7.12
CA ARG A 256 23.49 2.07 -7.68
C ARG A 256 22.03 1.91 -7.23
N ASP A 257 21.67 2.43 -6.05
CA ASP A 257 20.28 2.47 -5.61
C ASP A 257 19.47 3.47 -6.45
N ILE A 258 20.05 4.64 -6.74
CA ILE A 258 19.45 5.65 -7.62
C ILE A 258 19.29 5.10 -9.04
N GLU A 259 20.36 4.53 -9.61
CA GLU A 259 20.34 3.93 -10.95
C GLU A 259 19.29 2.83 -11.07
N ARG A 260 19.26 1.88 -10.13
CA ARG A 260 18.25 0.80 -10.14
C ARG A 260 16.83 1.33 -10.00
N PHE A 261 16.65 2.38 -9.20
CA PHE A 261 15.35 3.02 -9.09
C PHE A 261 14.95 3.59 -10.45
N ILE A 262 15.79 4.43 -11.07
CA ILE A 262 15.55 5.01 -12.40
C ILE A 262 15.27 3.94 -13.45
N GLU A 263 16.08 2.88 -13.53
CA GLU A 263 15.90 1.78 -14.49
C GLU A 263 14.54 1.09 -14.37
N LYS A 264 14.08 0.88 -13.13
CA LYS A 264 12.85 0.16 -12.84
C LYS A 264 11.59 1.02 -13.03
N HIS A 265 11.75 2.33 -12.94
CA HIS A 265 10.65 3.21 -12.62
C HIS A 265 10.51 4.38 -13.60
N VAL A 266 11.60 4.88 -14.18
CA VAL A 266 11.57 6.00 -15.12
C VAL A 266 11.56 5.48 -16.56
N PRO A 267 10.68 5.98 -17.44
CA PRO A 267 10.67 5.61 -18.86
C PRO A 267 12.02 5.91 -19.54
N LYS A 268 12.50 5.01 -20.41
CA LYS A 268 13.84 5.05 -21.04
C LYS A 268 14.21 6.42 -21.62
N GLU A 269 13.27 7.08 -22.28
CA GLU A 269 13.47 8.38 -22.94
C GLU A 269 13.82 9.53 -21.97
N ARG A 270 13.50 9.38 -20.67
CA ARG A 270 13.74 10.39 -19.63
C ARG A 270 14.75 9.96 -18.58
N GLN A 271 15.30 8.75 -18.67
CA GLN A 271 16.23 8.24 -17.66
C GLN A 271 17.47 9.14 -17.54
N GLU A 272 18.01 9.61 -18.65
CA GLU A 272 19.21 10.44 -18.67
C GLU A 272 18.97 11.83 -18.06
N SER A 273 17.86 12.49 -18.39
CA SER A 273 17.53 13.82 -17.85
C SER A 273 17.21 13.78 -16.36
N ILE A 274 16.47 12.77 -15.90
CA ILE A 274 16.16 12.58 -14.47
C ILE A 274 17.41 12.18 -13.69
N HIS A 275 18.26 11.32 -14.26
CA HIS A 275 19.56 10.98 -13.66
C HIS A 275 20.38 12.24 -13.41
N GLN A 276 20.57 13.10 -14.42
CA GLN A 276 21.30 14.36 -14.26
C GLN A 276 20.65 15.27 -13.21
N ALA A 277 19.33 15.45 -13.26
CA ALA A 277 18.60 16.31 -12.34
C ALA A 277 18.71 15.86 -10.87
N ILE A 278 18.78 14.55 -10.60
CA ILE A 278 18.97 14.00 -9.25
C ILE A 278 20.35 14.35 -8.69
N PHE A 279 21.43 14.16 -9.48
CA PHE A 279 22.79 14.44 -9.01
C PHE A 279 23.09 15.94 -8.88
N GLU A 280 22.36 16.80 -9.60
CA GLU A 280 22.43 18.26 -9.46
C GLU A 280 21.49 18.81 -8.37
N HIS A 281 20.66 17.96 -7.76
CA HIS A 281 19.65 18.39 -6.81
C HIS A 281 20.24 18.90 -5.49
N LYS A 282 19.85 20.11 -5.06
CA LYS A 282 20.41 20.80 -3.87
C LYS A 282 20.16 20.08 -2.54
N SER A 283 19.21 19.15 -2.49
CA SER A 283 18.93 18.36 -1.28
C SER A 283 19.86 17.15 -1.15
N LEU A 284 20.47 16.68 -2.24
CA LEU A 284 21.40 15.56 -2.24
C LEU A 284 22.79 16.03 -1.77
N ILE A 285 23.39 15.30 -0.84
CA ILE A 285 24.70 15.60 -0.27
C ILE A 285 25.61 14.40 -0.49
N PRO A 286 26.77 14.57 -1.15
CA PRO A 286 27.76 13.50 -1.28
C PRO A 286 28.41 13.21 0.07
N LEU A 287 28.66 11.93 0.32
CA LEU A 287 29.32 11.45 1.53
C LEU A 287 30.79 11.11 1.22
N LEU A 288 31.65 11.42 2.18
CA LEU A 288 33.08 11.19 2.13
C LEU A 288 33.46 10.14 3.17
N ASP A 289 34.46 9.33 2.82
CA ASP A 289 35.00 8.33 3.73
C ASP A 289 35.66 9.01 4.94
N PRO A 290 35.32 8.63 6.19
CA PRO A 290 35.83 9.30 7.38
C PRO A 290 37.34 9.19 7.59
N GLU A 291 37.94 8.06 7.17
CA GLU A 291 39.35 7.78 7.42
C GLU A 291 40.24 8.41 6.35
N SER A 292 39.85 8.27 5.08
CA SER A 292 40.63 8.74 3.94
C SER A 292 40.24 10.12 3.43
N GLY A 293 39.07 10.64 3.84
CA GLY A 293 38.52 11.93 3.36
C GLY A 293 38.13 11.94 1.88
N LYS A 294 38.17 10.78 1.21
CA LYS A 294 37.91 10.65 -0.23
C LYS A 294 36.41 10.58 -0.54
N GLU A 295 36.05 11.00 -1.75
CA GLU A 295 34.71 10.85 -2.27
C GLU A 295 34.30 9.37 -2.35
N THR A 296 33.05 9.11 -1.96
CA THR A 296 32.42 7.79 -2.05
C THR A 296 31.28 7.84 -3.06
N ASP A 297 30.79 6.67 -3.49
CA ASP A 297 29.57 6.56 -4.30
C ASP A 297 28.27 6.63 -3.44
N LEU A 298 28.35 7.24 -2.25
CA LEU A 298 27.29 7.31 -1.27
C LEU A 298 26.78 8.74 -1.10
N PHE A 299 25.48 8.87 -0.90
CA PHE A 299 24.79 10.15 -0.77
C PHE A 299 23.80 10.10 0.38
N THR A 300 23.45 11.27 0.91
CA THR A 300 22.33 11.44 1.85
C THR A 300 21.51 12.66 1.48
N LEU A 301 20.33 12.81 2.08
CA LEU A 301 19.55 14.02 1.96
C LEU A 301 19.87 15.02 3.07
N LYS A 302 19.84 16.29 2.73
CA LYS A 302 20.01 17.41 3.65
C LYS A 302 19.04 17.34 4.83
N GLN A 303 17.80 16.90 4.60
CA GLN A 303 16.82 16.76 5.67
C GLN A 303 17.14 15.56 6.58
N THR A 304 17.55 14.44 5.99
CA THR A 304 18.03 13.25 6.73
C THR A 304 19.18 13.61 7.66
N ARG A 305 20.24 14.23 7.12
CA ARG A 305 21.40 14.67 7.91
C ARG A 305 21.00 15.58 9.06
N LYS A 306 20.12 16.56 8.81
CA LYS A 306 19.60 17.46 9.85
C LYS A 306 18.83 16.74 10.96
N ASN A 307 18.02 15.73 10.62
CA ASN A 307 17.27 14.96 11.60
C ASN A 307 18.23 14.16 12.50
N GLU A 308 19.24 13.52 11.93
CA GLU A 308 20.27 12.80 12.68
C GLU A 308 21.08 13.74 13.60
N GLU A 309 21.52 14.89 13.09
CA GLU A 309 22.19 15.92 13.89
C GLU A 309 21.30 16.43 15.02
N LYS A 310 20.00 16.59 14.78
CA LYS A 310 19.02 17.01 15.79
C LYS A 310 18.87 15.98 16.89
N LEU A 311 18.77 14.70 16.53
CA LEU A 311 18.75 13.60 17.49
C LEU A 311 19.99 13.62 18.38
N LEU A 312 21.17 13.79 17.77
CA LEU A 312 22.44 13.86 18.49
C LEU A 312 22.48 15.04 19.48
N ARG A 313 21.93 16.21 19.12
CA ARG A 313 21.79 17.35 20.04
C ARG A 313 20.87 17.04 21.22
N PHE A 314 19.76 16.32 21.01
CA PHE A 314 18.85 15.94 22.09
C PHE A 314 19.49 14.94 23.05
N ALA A 315 20.16 13.91 22.50
CA ALA A 315 20.92 12.97 23.29
C ALA A 315 22.03 13.66 24.09
N THR A 316 22.77 14.59 23.48
CA THR A 316 23.81 15.38 24.16
C THR A 316 23.25 16.17 25.33
N SER A 317 22.12 16.86 25.11
CA SER A 317 21.46 17.64 26.16
C SER A 317 20.94 16.76 27.30
N LEU A 318 20.43 15.57 27.00
CA LEU A 318 19.97 14.61 28.00
C LEU A 318 21.13 14.04 28.81
N HIS A 319 22.21 13.62 28.15
CA HIS A 319 23.38 13.07 28.82
C HIS A 319 24.04 14.09 29.78
N GLN A 320 23.95 15.39 29.47
CA GLN A 320 24.42 16.48 30.34
C GLN A 320 23.49 16.78 31.52
N GLN A 321 22.20 16.43 31.44
CA GLN A 321 21.26 16.57 32.55
C GLN A 321 21.54 15.46 33.58
N LYS A 322 21.48 15.85 34.87
CA LYS A 322 21.64 14.92 35.98
C LYS A 322 20.28 14.54 36.55
N GLY A 323 20.06 13.23 36.68
CA GLY A 323 18.90 12.66 37.34
C GLY A 323 19.06 12.60 38.86
N LEU A 324 18.08 11.98 39.52
CA LEU A 324 18.15 11.65 40.93
C LEU A 324 19.29 10.65 41.17
N SER A 325 20.12 10.91 42.17
CA SER A 325 21.15 9.97 42.58
C SER A 325 20.51 8.80 43.33
N ILE A 326 20.80 7.58 42.89
CA ILE A 326 20.48 6.35 43.62
C ILE A 326 21.55 6.15 44.70
N GLU A 327 21.13 5.90 45.94
CA GLU A 327 22.03 5.66 47.08
C GLU A 327 22.86 4.37 46.89
N ASP A 328 24.15 4.41 47.24
CA ASP A 328 25.08 3.29 46.97
C ASP A 328 24.75 2.02 47.78
N ASN A 329 24.22 2.16 49.00
CA ASN A 329 23.71 1.05 49.80
C ASN A 329 22.58 0.30 49.09
N LEU A 330 21.61 1.03 48.51
CA LEU A 330 20.48 0.45 47.79
C LEU A 330 20.93 -0.24 46.50
N ARG A 331 21.90 0.34 45.79
CA ARG A 331 22.52 -0.32 44.62
C ARG A 331 23.15 -1.64 45.01
N GLN A 332 23.94 -1.66 46.08
CA GLN A 332 24.63 -2.86 46.53
C GLN A 332 23.66 -3.92 47.03
N GLU A 333 22.65 -3.54 47.81
CA GLU A 333 21.61 -4.44 48.31
C GLU A 333 20.89 -5.16 47.17
N ILE A 334 20.40 -4.42 46.18
CA ILE A 334 19.70 -5.02 45.03
C ILE A 334 20.66 -5.83 44.17
N LYS A 335 21.88 -5.34 43.94
CA LYS A 335 22.89 -6.08 43.19
C LYS A 335 23.19 -7.45 43.81
N ASP A 336 23.29 -7.53 45.14
CA ASP A 336 23.59 -8.77 45.87
C ASP A 336 22.44 -9.80 45.80
N LEU A 337 21.21 -9.38 45.45
CA LEU A 337 20.07 -10.29 45.21
C LEU A 337 20.19 -11.07 43.89
N TYR A 338 21.02 -10.59 42.95
CA TYR A 338 21.18 -11.17 41.63
C TYR A 338 22.59 -11.70 41.40
N GLN A 339 22.70 -12.86 40.76
CA GLN A 339 23.98 -13.38 40.30
C GLN A 339 24.31 -12.81 38.92
N LEU A 340 24.84 -11.59 38.88
CA LEU A 340 25.26 -10.92 37.65
C LEU A 340 26.68 -11.33 37.24
N THR A 341 26.95 -11.39 35.94
CA THR A 341 28.34 -11.47 35.43
C THR A 341 29.06 -10.14 35.60
N SER A 342 30.38 -10.12 35.43
CA SER A 342 31.14 -8.86 35.42
C SER A 342 30.66 -7.86 34.36
N GLU A 343 30.26 -8.33 33.18
CA GLU A 343 29.70 -7.47 32.12
C GLU A 343 28.29 -6.96 32.48
N GLN A 344 27.44 -7.82 33.05
CA GLN A 344 26.09 -7.44 33.49
C GLN A 344 26.13 -6.50 34.70
N GLU A 345 27.07 -6.69 35.62
CA GLU A 345 27.34 -5.77 36.73
C GLU A 345 27.79 -4.41 36.19
N ALA A 346 28.72 -4.37 35.23
CA ALA A 346 29.12 -3.12 34.58
C ALA A 346 27.94 -2.42 33.90
N ALA A 347 27.01 -3.17 33.29
CA ALA A 347 25.80 -2.62 32.69
C ALA A 347 24.81 -2.08 33.74
N PHE A 348 24.64 -2.77 34.87
CA PHE A 348 23.86 -2.29 36.01
C PHE A 348 24.45 -1.00 36.60
N GLU A 349 25.76 -0.96 36.83
CA GLU A 349 26.45 0.24 37.33
C GLU A 349 26.32 1.40 36.34
N HIS A 350 26.51 1.15 35.04
CA HIS A 350 26.35 2.16 33.99
C HIS A 350 24.92 2.72 33.91
N ALA A 351 23.90 1.86 34.02
CA ALA A 351 22.51 2.27 33.97
C ALA A 351 22.06 3.03 35.23
N THR A 352 22.70 2.81 36.38
CA THR A 352 22.37 3.47 37.66
C THR A 352 23.13 4.77 37.89
N GLN A 353 24.02 5.17 36.98
CA GLN A 353 24.69 6.48 37.04
C GLN A 353 23.70 7.66 37.01
N TYR A 354 24.19 8.84 37.41
CA TYR A 354 23.38 10.06 37.51
C TYR A 354 23.07 10.73 36.16
N HIS A 355 23.51 10.18 35.03
CA HIS A 355 23.20 10.74 33.71
C HIS A 355 21.77 10.39 33.28
N ASN A 356 21.06 11.34 32.64
CA ASN A 356 19.71 11.11 32.13
C ASN A 356 19.67 10.33 30.80
N LEU A 357 20.81 9.94 30.24
CA LEU A 357 20.92 9.03 29.10
C LEU A 357 22.01 8.00 29.38
N SER A 358 21.62 6.73 29.39
CA SER A 358 22.51 5.55 29.47
C SER A 358 22.21 4.60 28.32
N ILE A 359 23.22 3.86 27.87
CA ILE A 359 23.09 2.94 26.73
C ILE A 359 23.71 1.59 27.10
N ILE A 360 22.95 0.51 26.88
CA ILE A 360 23.44 -0.87 27.01
C ILE A 360 23.37 -1.51 25.63
N GLN A 361 24.52 -2.01 25.17
CA GLN A 361 24.63 -2.75 23.94
C GLN A 361 24.90 -4.22 24.27
N GLY A 362 23.95 -5.09 23.96
CA GLY A 362 24.10 -6.52 24.26
C GLY A 362 23.89 -7.37 23.03
N ARG A 363 24.77 -8.34 22.78
CA ARG A 363 24.61 -9.29 21.66
C ARG A 363 23.34 -10.14 21.81
N ALA A 364 23.00 -10.92 20.79
CA ALA A 364 21.88 -11.85 20.87
C ALA A 364 22.17 -12.92 21.94
N GLY A 365 21.23 -13.15 22.86
CA GLY A 365 21.35 -14.22 23.86
C GLY A 365 22.29 -13.98 25.05
N VAL A 366 22.71 -12.74 25.31
CA VAL A 366 23.61 -12.38 26.43
C VAL A 366 22.92 -12.11 27.78
N GLY A 367 21.60 -12.25 27.85
CA GLY A 367 20.83 -12.01 29.07
C GLY A 367 20.48 -10.54 29.35
N LYS A 368 20.20 -9.73 28.32
CA LYS A 368 19.73 -8.34 28.46
C LYS A 368 18.49 -8.23 29.37
N SER A 369 17.49 -9.09 29.18
CA SER A 369 16.30 -9.16 30.04
C SER A 369 16.64 -9.38 31.51
N TYR A 370 17.63 -10.23 31.80
CA TYR A 370 18.03 -10.55 33.17
C TYR A 370 18.66 -9.35 33.89
N VAL A 371 19.48 -8.55 33.21
CA VAL A 371 20.06 -7.32 33.82
C VAL A 371 19.05 -6.16 33.91
N LEU A 372 18.01 -6.14 33.06
CA LEU A 372 16.97 -5.12 33.12
C LEU A 372 16.11 -5.20 34.40
N GLN A 373 15.96 -6.39 34.99
CA GLN A 373 15.20 -6.60 36.23
C GLN A 373 15.80 -5.84 37.43
N PRO A 374 17.07 -6.05 37.83
CA PRO A 374 17.67 -5.28 38.92
C PRO A 374 17.73 -3.78 38.60
N ILE A 375 17.95 -3.39 37.34
CA ILE A 375 17.92 -1.98 36.93
C ILE A 375 16.53 -1.36 37.17
N ARG A 376 15.45 -2.07 36.86
CA ARG A 376 14.09 -1.62 37.18
C ARG A 376 13.93 -1.45 38.69
N GLU A 377 14.21 -2.50 39.45
CA GLU A 377 13.95 -2.56 40.89
C GLU A 377 14.71 -1.48 41.67
N VAL A 378 15.96 -1.21 41.32
CA VAL A 378 16.75 -0.15 41.98
C VAL A 378 16.22 1.25 41.69
N HIS A 379 15.72 1.50 40.48
CA HIS A 379 15.11 2.79 40.14
C HIS A 379 13.75 2.93 40.82
N GLU A 380 12.90 1.90 40.80
CA GLU A 380 11.60 1.91 41.49
C GLU A 380 11.76 2.14 43.01
N SER A 381 12.71 1.44 43.63
CA SER A 381 13.05 1.61 45.05
C SER A 381 13.61 3.00 45.37
N SER A 382 14.22 3.66 44.39
CA SER A 382 14.69 5.07 44.50
C SER A 382 13.60 6.10 44.21
N GLY A 383 12.36 5.67 43.99
CA GLY A 383 11.22 6.55 43.74
C GLY A 383 11.03 6.97 42.27
N TYR A 384 11.69 6.29 41.33
CA TYR A 384 11.37 6.43 39.92
C TYR A 384 10.12 5.64 39.55
N ARG A 385 9.34 6.16 38.60
CA ARG A 385 8.40 5.35 37.84
C ARG A 385 9.10 4.82 36.59
N VAL A 386 9.19 3.50 36.46
CA VAL A 386 9.86 2.84 35.33
C VAL A 386 8.82 2.47 34.27
N ILE A 387 9.07 2.87 33.01
CA ILE A 387 8.21 2.56 31.86
C ILE A 387 9.05 1.81 30.82
N GLY A 388 8.64 0.59 30.52
CA GLY A 388 9.20 -0.24 29.45
C GLY A 388 8.63 0.16 28.08
N LEU A 389 9.51 0.42 27.13
CA LEU A 389 9.19 0.78 25.76
C LEU A 389 9.84 -0.21 24.81
N ALA A 390 9.12 -0.58 23.75
CA ALA A 390 9.64 -1.51 22.75
C ALA A 390 9.24 -1.11 21.32
N PRO A 391 9.95 -1.59 20.28
CA PRO A 391 9.60 -1.36 18.89
C PRO A 391 8.35 -2.15 18.44
N THR A 392 8.13 -3.34 19.01
CA THR A 392 7.05 -4.27 18.63
C THR A 392 6.20 -4.64 19.85
N ASN A 393 4.96 -5.08 19.61
CA ASN A 393 4.08 -5.54 20.69
C ASN A 393 4.66 -6.76 21.41
N LYS A 394 5.27 -7.71 20.67
CA LYS A 394 5.87 -8.90 21.26
C LYS A 394 6.97 -8.56 22.27
N VAL A 395 7.90 -7.67 21.92
CA VAL A 395 8.96 -7.24 22.87
C VAL A 395 8.35 -6.47 24.04
N ALA A 396 7.27 -5.70 23.85
CA ALA A 396 6.56 -5.07 24.96
C ALA A 396 5.86 -6.08 25.88
N GLU A 397 5.35 -7.19 25.34
CA GLU A 397 4.80 -8.31 26.13
C GLU A 397 5.90 -9.01 26.92
N ASP A 398 7.04 -9.31 26.29
CA ASP A 398 8.20 -9.93 26.95
C ASP A 398 8.68 -9.07 28.13
N LEU A 399 8.74 -7.74 27.97
CA LEU A 399 9.03 -6.83 29.08
C LEU A 399 8.02 -6.91 30.23
N LYS A 400 6.73 -7.13 29.94
CA LYS A 400 5.71 -7.31 31.00
C LYS A 400 5.91 -8.62 31.74
N GLU A 401 6.23 -9.70 31.02
CA GLU A 401 6.58 -11.00 31.60
C GLU A 401 7.83 -10.88 32.49
N ASP A 402 8.79 -10.05 32.10
CA ASP A 402 9.98 -9.70 32.90
C ASP A 402 9.67 -8.75 34.09
N GLY A 403 8.39 -8.41 34.31
CA GLY A 403 7.86 -7.69 35.47
C GLY A 403 7.74 -6.17 35.31
N PHE A 404 7.89 -5.61 34.10
CA PHE A 404 7.61 -4.18 33.88
C PHE A 404 6.10 -3.93 33.95
N VAL A 405 5.63 -3.34 35.06
CA VAL A 405 4.21 -3.01 35.27
C VAL A 405 3.64 -2.12 34.16
N HIS A 406 4.47 -1.20 33.65
CA HIS A 406 4.11 -0.28 32.57
C HIS A 406 4.97 -0.54 31.33
N ALA A 407 4.60 -1.54 30.53
CA ALA A 407 5.26 -1.81 29.24
C ALA A 407 4.33 -1.63 28.03
N THR A 408 4.80 -0.94 26.99
CA THR A 408 4.05 -0.68 25.75
C THR A 408 4.99 -0.43 24.57
N THR A 409 4.46 -0.39 23.34
CA THR A 409 5.25 0.08 22.20
C THR A 409 5.55 1.58 22.29
N CYS A 410 6.73 1.98 21.79
CA CYS A 410 7.16 3.39 21.74
C CYS A 410 6.13 4.27 21.00
N HIS A 411 5.56 3.78 19.89
CA HIS A 411 4.48 4.45 19.17
C HIS A 411 3.26 4.72 20.04
N ALA A 412 2.75 3.70 20.74
CA ALA A 412 1.58 3.84 21.59
C ALA A 412 1.83 4.77 22.78
N PHE A 413 3.04 4.72 23.35
CA PHE A 413 3.46 5.61 24.42
C PHE A 413 3.49 7.08 23.98
N LEU A 414 4.18 7.39 22.87
CA LEU A 414 4.26 8.76 22.36
C LEU A 414 2.89 9.31 21.96
N PHE A 415 2.03 8.47 21.38
CA PHE A 415 0.64 8.84 21.09
C PHE A 415 -0.15 9.16 22.37
N ALA A 416 -0.01 8.35 23.42
CA ALA A 416 -0.68 8.60 24.70
C ALA A 416 -0.14 9.88 25.39
N LEU A 417 1.18 10.12 25.31
CA LEU A 417 1.83 11.31 25.82
C LEU A 417 1.33 12.58 25.11
N LYS A 418 1.24 12.57 23.77
CA LYS A 418 0.70 13.69 22.98
C LYS A 418 -0.75 14.01 23.35
N ASN A 419 -1.56 12.98 23.58
CA ASN A 419 -2.97 13.11 23.96
C ASN A 419 -3.21 13.31 25.47
N GLN A 420 -2.16 13.59 26.25
CA GLN A 420 -2.23 13.83 27.69
C GLN A 420 -2.82 12.66 28.50
N ARG A 421 -2.83 11.45 27.93
CA ARG A 421 -3.24 10.20 28.61
C ARG A 421 -2.08 9.54 29.36
N GLN A 422 -0.86 9.96 29.05
CA GLN A 422 0.35 9.66 29.79
C GLN A 422 1.04 10.97 30.13
N GLN A 423 1.74 11.00 31.25
CA GLN A 423 2.61 12.10 31.66
C GLN A 423 3.98 11.51 31.96
N ILE A 424 5.04 12.29 31.81
CA ILE A 424 6.39 11.95 32.27
C ILE A 424 7.03 13.19 32.90
N ASP A 425 7.94 12.96 33.82
CA ASP A 425 8.61 13.95 34.65
C ASP A 425 10.07 13.52 34.94
N ASP A 426 10.75 14.30 35.78
CA ASP A 426 12.13 14.06 36.22
C ASP A 426 12.30 12.83 37.12
N LYS A 427 11.19 12.23 37.57
CA LYS A 427 11.14 10.96 38.31
C LYS A 427 10.66 9.79 37.45
N THR A 428 10.74 9.91 36.13
CA THR A 428 10.41 8.83 35.20
C THR A 428 11.67 8.26 34.56
N LEU A 429 11.82 6.93 34.56
CA LEU A 429 12.81 6.20 33.76
C LEU A 429 12.10 5.54 32.57
N LEU A 430 12.52 5.89 31.37
CA LEU A 430 12.10 5.23 30.13
C LEU A 430 13.15 4.19 29.73
N VAL A 431 12.80 2.91 29.84
CA VAL A 431 13.67 1.80 29.38
C VAL A 431 13.20 1.39 28.00
N VAL A 432 14.05 1.54 26.99
CA VAL A 432 13.74 1.18 25.60
C VAL A 432 14.50 -0.09 25.25
N ASP A 433 13.81 -1.22 25.18
CA ASP A 433 14.40 -2.48 24.70
C ASP A 433 14.32 -2.60 23.17
N GLU A 434 15.27 -3.31 22.57
CA GLU A 434 15.49 -3.42 21.12
C GLU A 434 15.52 -2.03 20.42
N ALA A 435 16.16 -1.05 21.06
CA ALA A 435 16.25 0.35 20.60
C ALA A 435 16.89 0.50 19.20
N ALA A 436 17.73 -0.45 18.78
CA ALA A 436 18.31 -0.50 17.44
C ALA A 436 17.27 -0.62 16.31
N MET A 437 16.06 -1.13 16.64
CA MET A 437 14.94 -1.22 15.70
C MET A 437 14.12 0.09 15.60
N LEU A 438 14.33 1.08 16.47
CA LEU A 438 13.59 2.33 16.41
C LEU A 438 14.06 3.19 15.24
N SER A 439 13.11 3.78 14.52
CA SER A 439 13.40 4.76 13.48
C SER A 439 13.98 6.04 14.07
N THR A 440 14.78 6.76 13.28
CA THR A 440 15.38 8.03 13.70
C THR A 440 14.31 9.04 14.15
N ASP A 441 13.15 9.05 13.48
CA ASP A 441 12.06 9.98 13.79
C ASP A 441 11.40 9.68 15.15
N LEU A 442 11.21 8.39 15.49
CA LEU A 442 10.73 7.98 16.82
C LEU A 442 11.72 8.35 17.93
N GLN A 443 13.02 8.13 17.69
CA GLN A 443 14.06 8.46 18.65
C GLN A 443 14.12 9.98 18.90
N ILE A 444 13.90 10.81 17.87
CA ILE A 444 13.81 12.28 18.00
C ILE A 444 12.66 12.67 18.92
N GLU A 445 11.47 12.15 18.69
CA GLU A 445 10.29 12.45 19.51
C GLU A 445 10.48 12.01 20.97
N LEU A 446 10.98 10.79 21.17
CA LEU A 446 11.21 10.22 22.51
C LEU A 446 12.25 11.02 23.30
N LEU A 447 13.43 11.27 22.72
CA LEU A 447 14.49 12.01 23.39
C LEU A 447 14.13 13.49 23.55
N HIS A 448 13.34 14.07 22.66
CA HIS A 448 12.79 15.41 22.86
C HIS A 448 11.85 15.49 24.07
N ALA A 449 10.91 14.53 24.17
CA ALA A 449 9.97 14.46 25.28
C ALA A 449 10.68 14.26 26.63
N ALA A 450 11.66 13.35 26.68
CA ALA A 450 12.48 13.13 27.87
C ALA A 450 13.30 14.37 28.23
N LYS A 451 13.97 14.99 27.26
CA LYS A 451 14.76 16.23 27.47
C LYS A 451 13.93 17.36 28.09
N LYS A 452 12.69 17.52 27.60
CA LYS A 452 11.78 18.59 28.04
C LYS A 452 11.31 18.40 29.48
N THR A 453 11.12 17.15 29.89
CA THR A 453 10.55 16.80 31.19
C THR A 453 11.60 16.45 32.24
N GLY A 454 12.85 16.23 31.82
CA GLY A 454 13.92 15.78 32.70
C GLY A 454 13.93 14.28 32.95
N ALA A 455 13.08 13.51 32.24
CA ALA A 455 13.02 12.05 32.38
C ALA A 455 14.34 11.39 31.98
N LYS A 456 14.71 10.32 32.69
CA LYS A 456 15.87 9.50 32.38
C LYS A 456 15.52 8.49 31.28
N VAL A 457 16.45 8.22 30.37
CA VAL A 457 16.30 7.27 29.26
C VAL A 457 17.43 6.24 29.30
N LEU A 458 17.06 4.97 29.29
CA LEU A 458 17.96 3.84 29.10
C LEU A 458 17.66 3.20 27.75
N LEU A 459 18.60 3.28 26.81
CA LEU A 459 18.49 2.61 25.51
C LEU A 459 19.19 1.26 25.57
N VAL A 460 18.48 0.19 25.30
CA VAL A 460 19.00 -1.19 25.28
C VAL A 460 18.80 -1.78 23.90
N GLY A 461 19.83 -2.38 23.32
CA GLY A 461 19.71 -2.95 21.97
C GLY A 461 20.96 -3.66 21.46
N ASP A 462 20.90 -4.08 20.22
CA ASP A 462 22.00 -4.72 19.49
C ASP A 462 22.10 -4.11 18.08
N SER A 463 23.17 -3.39 17.79
CA SER A 463 23.40 -2.76 16.48
C SER A 463 23.61 -3.79 15.35
N ARG A 464 23.96 -5.04 15.69
CA ARG A 464 24.16 -6.13 14.72
C ARG A 464 22.86 -6.82 14.35
N GLN A 465 21.79 -6.68 15.14
CA GLN A 465 20.46 -7.20 14.80
C GLN A 465 19.83 -6.40 13.65
N LEU A 466 18.59 -6.78 13.28
CA LEU A 466 17.91 -6.11 12.18
C LEU A 466 17.66 -4.65 12.52
N PRO A 467 18.07 -3.73 11.63
CA PRO A 467 17.76 -2.32 11.80
C PRO A 467 16.27 -2.06 11.59
N SER A 468 15.83 -0.85 11.96
CA SER A 468 14.50 -0.34 11.65
C SER A 468 14.09 -0.62 10.18
N ILE A 469 12.81 -0.91 9.97
CA ILE A 469 12.20 -0.98 8.62
C ILE A 469 12.28 0.39 7.95
N GLN A 470 11.86 1.43 8.68
CA GLN A 470 12.06 2.83 8.31
C GLN A 470 13.52 3.25 8.50
N ARG A 471 13.87 4.46 8.07
CA ARG A 471 15.18 5.06 8.32
C ARG A 471 15.60 4.96 9.80
N GLY A 472 16.73 4.29 10.05
CA GLY A 472 17.32 4.04 11.37
C GLY A 472 18.85 4.14 11.36
N GLY A 473 19.53 3.41 12.25
CA GLY A 473 21.00 3.36 12.33
C GLY A 473 21.62 4.28 13.38
N MET A 474 20.82 5.13 14.04
CA MET A 474 21.31 6.09 15.03
C MET A 474 21.69 5.47 16.38
N PHE A 475 21.17 4.28 16.73
CA PHE A 475 21.51 3.63 18.01
C PHE A 475 23.01 3.41 18.17
N GLU A 476 23.68 2.93 17.12
CA GLU A 476 25.13 2.69 17.11
C GLU A 476 25.92 4.00 17.25
N VAL A 477 25.50 5.06 16.53
CA VAL A 477 26.10 6.40 16.66
C VAL A 477 25.96 6.95 18.08
N LEU A 478 24.82 6.72 18.73
CA LEU A 478 24.60 7.14 20.11
C LEU A 478 25.48 6.33 21.08
N ALA A 479 25.57 5.00 20.89
CA ALA A 479 26.41 4.11 21.69
C ALA A 479 27.89 4.52 21.64
N GLU A 480 28.43 4.73 20.44
CA GLU A 480 29.81 5.19 20.23
C GLU A 480 30.07 6.57 20.84
N ARG A 481 29.12 7.50 20.74
CA ARG A 481 29.27 8.90 21.18
C ARG A 481 29.20 9.06 22.70
N PHE A 482 28.25 8.40 23.35
CA PHE A 482 27.94 8.59 24.77
C PHE A 482 28.54 7.51 25.68
N GLY A 483 29.15 6.48 25.07
CA GLY A 483 29.63 5.29 25.76
C GLY A 483 28.47 4.36 26.07
N ALA A 484 28.55 3.13 25.57
CA ALA A 484 27.64 2.06 25.93
C ALA A 484 28.36 1.03 26.81
N SER A 485 27.64 0.46 27.76
CA SER A 485 28.09 -0.77 28.42
C SER A 485 27.80 -1.95 27.50
N GLU A 486 28.84 -2.71 27.15
CA GLU A 486 28.73 -3.86 26.26
C GLU A 486 28.59 -5.16 27.05
N ILE A 487 27.62 -5.99 26.66
CA ILE A 487 27.46 -7.37 27.14
C ILE A 487 27.67 -8.29 25.94
N THR A 488 28.75 -9.07 25.97
CA THR A 488 29.24 -9.84 24.83
C THR A 488 29.10 -11.35 25.02
N GLU A 489 29.10 -11.83 26.27
CA GLU A 489 29.06 -13.26 26.59
C GLU A 489 27.70 -13.89 26.25
N VAL A 490 27.65 -14.70 25.19
CA VAL A 490 26.42 -15.37 24.75
C VAL A 490 26.15 -16.62 25.59
N ARG A 491 25.03 -16.64 26.31
CA ARG A 491 24.66 -17.74 27.23
C ARG A 491 23.48 -18.59 26.77
N ARG A 492 22.76 -18.14 25.75
CA ARG A 492 21.56 -18.81 25.24
C ARG A 492 21.86 -20.18 24.61
N GLN A 493 22.94 -20.30 23.84
CA GLN A 493 23.38 -21.57 23.28
C GLN A 493 24.23 -22.34 24.29
N SER A 494 23.92 -23.61 24.49
CA SER A 494 24.71 -24.52 25.35
C SER A 494 25.88 -25.18 24.60
N ILE A 495 25.83 -25.18 23.26
CA ILE A 495 26.77 -25.88 22.38
C ILE A 495 27.86 -24.93 21.89
N GLU A 496 29.13 -25.32 22.08
CA GLU A 496 30.30 -24.45 21.88
C GLU A 496 30.42 -23.89 20.45
N TRP A 497 30.33 -24.74 19.43
CA TRP A 497 30.45 -24.30 18.03
C TRP A 497 29.35 -23.30 17.63
N GLN A 498 28.16 -23.35 18.25
CA GLN A 498 27.09 -22.38 17.99
C GLN A 498 27.40 -21.01 18.60
N ARG A 499 28.11 -20.99 19.75
CA ARG A 499 28.62 -19.75 20.34
C ARG A 499 29.68 -19.13 19.45
N GLU A 500 30.61 -19.94 18.93
CA GLU A 500 31.64 -19.48 18.00
C GLU A 500 31.02 -18.86 16.73
N VAL A 501 30.00 -19.50 16.13
CA VAL A 501 29.26 -18.92 14.99
C VAL A 501 28.64 -17.58 15.35
N SER A 502 27.98 -17.50 16.51
CA SER A 502 27.35 -16.26 16.99
C SER A 502 28.39 -15.15 17.21
N GLU A 503 29.55 -15.51 17.75
CA GLU A 503 30.66 -14.60 17.99
C GLU A 503 31.27 -14.08 16.68
N CYS A 504 31.61 -14.97 15.75
CA CYS A 504 32.12 -14.59 14.43
C CYS A 504 31.16 -13.63 13.72
N LEU A 505 29.86 -13.96 13.66
CA LEU A 505 28.86 -13.09 13.05
C LEU A 505 28.73 -11.74 13.79
N SER A 506 28.83 -11.74 15.13
CA SER A 506 28.80 -10.50 15.92
C SER A 506 30.00 -9.59 15.68
N ARG A 507 31.15 -10.15 15.25
CA ARG A 507 32.35 -9.39 14.82
C ARG A 507 32.28 -9.00 13.35
N GLY A 508 31.32 -9.53 12.59
CA GLY A 508 31.20 -9.33 11.14
C GLY A 508 32.06 -10.30 10.32
N GLU A 509 32.64 -11.31 10.98
CA GLU A 509 33.46 -12.36 10.38
C GLU A 509 32.55 -13.44 9.76
N VAL A 510 31.99 -13.15 8.59
CA VAL A 510 31.01 -14.02 7.93
C VAL A 510 31.62 -15.33 7.47
N LEU A 511 32.77 -15.29 6.81
CA LEU A 511 33.37 -16.49 6.23
C LEU A 511 33.75 -17.52 7.30
N PRO A 512 34.44 -17.15 8.41
CA PRO A 512 34.67 -18.08 9.52
C PRO A 512 33.38 -18.69 10.08
N ALA A 513 32.34 -17.88 10.28
CA ALA A 513 31.05 -18.38 10.76
C ALA A 513 30.44 -19.44 9.82
N LEU A 514 30.49 -19.20 8.51
CA LEU A 514 30.00 -20.16 7.52
C LEU A 514 30.86 -21.42 7.43
N GLN A 515 32.18 -21.32 7.66
CA GLN A 515 33.07 -22.47 7.69
C GLN A 515 32.75 -23.40 8.86
N ILE A 516 32.51 -22.84 10.06
CA ILE A 516 32.08 -23.63 11.23
C ILE A 516 30.76 -24.34 10.93
N LEU A 517 29.79 -23.66 10.30
CA LEU A 517 28.53 -24.29 9.90
C LEU A 517 28.70 -25.42 8.89
N ASP A 518 29.62 -25.27 7.93
CA ASP A 518 29.91 -26.28 6.91
C ASP A 518 30.61 -27.50 7.53
N GLU A 519 31.58 -27.28 8.43
CA GLU A 519 32.30 -28.33 9.18
C GLU A 519 31.35 -29.19 10.04
N HIS A 520 30.29 -28.58 10.57
CA HIS A 520 29.24 -29.26 11.33
C HIS A 520 28.07 -29.77 10.47
N GLU A 521 28.22 -29.80 9.13
CA GLU A 521 27.22 -30.27 8.16
C GLU A 521 25.86 -29.55 8.28
N ARG A 522 25.87 -28.28 8.70
CA ARG A 522 24.65 -27.46 8.86
C ARG A 522 24.28 -26.65 7.63
N ILE A 523 25.15 -26.61 6.62
CA ILE A 523 24.83 -26.01 5.32
C ILE A 523 24.53 -27.12 4.31
N ILE A 524 23.32 -27.11 3.77
CA ILE A 524 22.84 -28.10 2.82
C ILE A 524 22.72 -27.43 1.46
N PHE A 525 23.72 -27.66 0.61
CA PHE A 525 23.69 -27.23 -0.78
C PHE A 525 22.80 -28.12 -1.65
N SER A 526 22.07 -27.50 -2.56
CA SER A 526 21.27 -28.17 -3.57
C SER A 526 21.51 -27.57 -4.96
N PRO A 527 21.45 -28.38 -6.03
CA PRO A 527 21.54 -27.88 -7.40
C PRO A 527 20.61 -26.71 -7.71
N THR A 528 19.32 -26.82 -7.34
CA THR A 528 18.29 -25.82 -7.62
C THR A 528 17.57 -25.35 -6.36
N LYS A 529 16.81 -24.26 -6.50
CA LYS A 529 16.03 -23.68 -5.40
C LYS A 529 14.90 -24.62 -4.97
N GLU A 530 14.25 -25.26 -5.93
CA GLU A 530 13.14 -26.20 -5.71
C GLU A 530 13.61 -27.44 -4.93
N GLU A 531 14.80 -27.95 -5.24
CA GLU A 531 15.43 -29.03 -4.49
C GLU A 531 15.80 -28.59 -3.08
N SER A 532 16.33 -27.37 -2.92
CA SER A 532 16.65 -26.78 -1.61
C SER A 532 15.40 -26.67 -0.72
N LEU A 533 14.30 -26.14 -1.26
CA LEU A 533 12.99 -26.06 -0.59
C LEU A 533 12.47 -27.45 -0.19
N SER A 534 12.58 -28.42 -1.09
CA SER A 534 12.15 -29.80 -0.82
C SER A 534 12.96 -30.46 0.29
N LYS A 535 14.29 -30.31 0.29
CA LYS A 535 15.16 -30.80 1.37
C LYS A 535 14.86 -30.11 2.69
N LEU A 536 14.63 -28.79 2.67
CA LEU A 536 14.26 -28.00 3.85
C LEU A 536 12.98 -28.54 4.48
N ILE A 537 11.93 -28.69 3.68
CA ILE A 537 10.63 -29.17 4.14
C ILE A 537 10.72 -30.62 4.64
N ASN A 538 11.50 -31.47 3.99
CA ASN A 538 11.71 -32.84 4.45
C ASN A 538 12.47 -32.93 5.78
N ALA A 539 13.49 -32.07 5.97
CA ALA A 539 14.23 -31.99 7.23
C ALA A 539 13.33 -31.50 8.37
N TRP A 540 12.56 -30.43 8.13
CA TRP A 540 11.56 -29.94 9.08
C TRP A 540 10.52 -31.02 9.41
N ALA A 541 9.98 -31.69 8.39
CA ALA A 541 8.98 -32.74 8.55
C ALA A 541 9.49 -33.96 9.32
N LYS A 542 10.78 -34.32 9.15
CA LYS A 542 11.43 -35.39 9.92
C LYS A 542 11.42 -35.04 11.41
N ASP A 543 11.88 -33.85 11.73
CA ASP A 543 11.99 -33.42 13.12
C ASP A 543 10.60 -33.22 13.76
N VAL A 544 9.58 -32.79 13.00
CA VAL A 544 8.17 -32.74 13.44
C VAL A 544 7.57 -34.13 13.73
N ARG A 545 8.06 -35.19 13.07
CA ARG A 545 7.60 -36.57 13.33
C ARG A 545 8.26 -37.17 14.57
N GLU A 546 9.53 -36.86 14.79
CA GLU A 546 10.33 -37.40 15.90
C GLU A 546 10.00 -36.74 17.23
N ASP A 547 9.56 -35.48 17.21
CA ASP A 547 9.25 -34.71 18.42
C ASP A 547 8.06 -33.75 18.22
N SER A 548 7.06 -33.85 19.09
CA SER A 548 5.83 -33.04 19.04
C SER A 548 5.79 -31.84 19.97
N SER A 549 6.71 -31.67 20.93
CA SER A 549 6.61 -30.58 21.92
C SER A 549 7.25 -29.28 21.46
N ASP A 550 8.35 -29.35 20.70
CA ASP A 550 9.17 -28.16 20.47
C ASP A 550 8.75 -27.35 19.24
N THR A 551 8.74 -26.03 19.39
CA THR A 551 8.47 -25.07 18.32
C THR A 551 9.53 -25.16 17.22
N LYS A 552 9.12 -25.56 16.02
CA LYS A 552 9.98 -25.71 14.84
C LYS A 552 9.57 -24.69 13.78
N LEU A 553 10.37 -23.63 13.61
CA LEU A 553 10.03 -22.53 12.71
C LEU A 553 10.96 -22.50 11.49
N ILE A 554 10.35 -22.40 10.31
CA ILE A 554 11.06 -22.18 9.06
C ILE A 554 11.23 -20.68 8.84
N LEU A 555 12.45 -20.24 8.52
CA LEU A 555 12.78 -18.84 8.26
C LEU A 555 13.20 -18.63 6.81
N ALA A 556 12.58 -17.68 6.14
CA ALA A 556 12.97 -17.22 4.81
C ALA A 556 12.91 -15.69 4.74
N GLN A 557 13.53 -15.08 3.72
CA GLN A 557 13.52 -13.64 3.59
C GLN A 557 12.32 -13.11 2.81
N ARG A 558 11.99 -13.73 1.67
CA ARG A 558 10.89 -13.29 0.80
C ARG A 558 9.55 -13.85 1.23
N ASN A 559 8.50 -13.04 1.19
CA ASN A 559 7.14 -13.50 1.49
C ASN A 559 6.67 -14.63 0.58
N VAL A 560 7.02 -14.60 -0.70
CA VAL A 560 6.68 -15.66 -1.68
C VAL A 560 7.25 -17.02 -1.25
N ASP A 561 8.49 -17.03 -0.74
CA ASP A 561 9.12 -18.25 -0.23
C ASP A 561 8.44 -18.72 1.05
N VAL A 562 8.11 -17.80 1.95
CA VAL A 562 7.36 -18.10 3.19
C VAL A 562 5.98 -18.69 2.89
N ASP A 563 5.24 -18.17 1.90
CA ASP A 563 3.93 -18.71 1.53
C ASP A 563 4.03 -20.11 0.92
N THR A 564 5.03 -20.33 0.06
CA THR A 564 5.33 -21.64 -0.54
C THR A 564 5.66 -22.67 0.54
N LEU A 565 6.53 -22.30 1.49
CA LEU A 565 6.93 -23.16 2.60
C LEU A 565 5.77 -23.45 3.55
N ASN A 566 4.90 -22.49 3.81
CA ASN A 566 3.70 -22.68 4.64
C ASN A 566 2.72 -23.69 4.02
N LEU A 567 2.46 -23.59 2.72
CA LEU A 567 1.58 -24.55 2.03
C LEU A 567 2.18 -25.96 2.05
N ALA A 568 3.47 -26.10 1.72
CA ALA A 568 4.16 -27.38 1.76
C ALA A 568 4.19 -28.01 3.16
N ALA A 569 4.42 -27.19 4.20
CA ALA A 569 4.39 -27.64 5.58
C ALA A 569 2.98 -28.10 6.00
N ARG A 570 1.94 -27.36 5.60
CA ARG A 570 0.54 -27.72 5.87
C ARG A 570 0.16 -29.05 5.21
N ASP A 571 0.55 -29.28 3.96
CA ASP A 571 0.27 -30.54 3.26
C ASP A 571 0.87 -31.76 4.00
N ILE A 572 2.04 -31.59 4.61
CA ILE A 572 2.67 -32.60 5.46
C ILE A 572 1.91 -32.79 6.77
N MET A 573 1.47 -31.70 7.40
CA MET A 573 0.65 -31.79 8.63
C MET A 573 -0.69 -32.48 8.37
N ARG A 574 -1.32 -32.21 7.22
CA ARG A 574 -2.54 -32.86 6.76
C ARG A 574 -2.32 -34.35 6.51
N SER A 575 -1.31 -34.71 5.72
CA SER A 575 -1.01 -36.11 5.38
C SER A 575 -0.51 -36.94 6.56
N SER A 576 0.05 -36.30 7.60
CA SER A 576 0.43 -36.95 8.86
C SER A 576 -0.72 -37.09 9.86
N GLY A 577 -1.93 -36.64 9.52
CA GLY A 577 -3.12 -36.74 10.39
C GLY A 577 -3.07 -35.82 11.62
N LYS A 578 -2.23 -34.78 11.60
CA LYS A 578 -2.10 -33.81 12.70
C LYS A 578 -3.06 -32.61 12.59
N LEU A 579 -3.86 -32.54 11.52
CA LEU A 579 -4.88 -31.52 11.31
C LEU A 579 -6.28 -32.14 11.37
N GLY A 580 -7.26 -31.38 11.84
CA GLY A 580 -8.66 -31.79 11.87
C GLY A 580 -9.24 -32.07 10.48
N ASP A 581 -10.25 -32.93 10.40
CA ASP A 581 -10.80 -33.41 9.13
C ASP A 581 -11.49 -32.33 8.28
N LYS A 582 -11.91 -31.23 8.89
CA LYS A 582 -12.67 -30.17 8.22
C LYS A 582 -11.80 -28.93 7.99
N ASP A 583 -11.75 -28.49 6.73
CA ASP A 583 -11.18 -27.20 6.34
C ASP A 583 -12.27 -26.12 6.34
N TYR A 584 -11.94 -24.93 6.84
CA TYR A 584 -12.78 -23.75 6.83
C TYR A 584 -12.15 -22.67 5.96
N ALA A 585 -12.94 -22.11 5.04
CA ALA A 585 -12.53 -21.01 4.18
C ALA A 585 -12.62 -19.70 4.95
N ILE A 586 -11.47 -19.07 5.25
CA ILE A 586 -11.40 -17.81 5.98
C ILE A 586 -10.85 -16.72 5.06
N MET A 587 -11.50 -15.55 5.07
CA MET A 587 -11.01 -14.38 4.37
C MET A 587 -9.79 -13.81 5.09
N THR A 588 -8.67 -13.72 4.38
CA THR A 588 -7.43 -13.09 4.88
C THR A 588 -7.06 -11.88 4.02
N LYS A 589 -6.05 -11.10 4.44
CA LYS A 589 -5.44 -10.06 3.58
C LYS A 589 -4.94 -10.58 2.23
N ARG A 590 -4.69 -11.89 2.13
CA ARG A 590 -4.18 -12.57 0.92
C ARG A 590 -5.30 -13.25 0.12
N GLY A 591 -6.56 -12.98 0.48
CA GLY A 591 -7.74 -13.65 -0.09
C GLY A 591 -8.19 -14.82 0.78
N VAL A 592 -9.06 -15.67 0.23
CA VAL A 592 -9.58 -16.84 0.95
C VAL A 592 -8.47 -17.87 1.13
N THR A 593 -8.25 -18.28 2.37
CA THR A 593 -7.28 -19.33 2.75
C THR A 593 -7.99 -20.37 3.61
N TYR A 594 -7.60 -21.62 3.47
CA TYR A 594 -8.21 -22.74 4.19
C TYR A 594 -7.44 -23.04 5.47
N PHE A 595 -8.15 -23.11 6.59
CA PHE A 595 -7.59 -23.46 7.89
C PHE A 595 -8.35 -24.65 8.49
N ALA A 596 -7.66 -25.43 9.30
CA ALA A 596 -8.19 -26.56 10.07
C ALA A 596 -7.75 -26.45 11.53
N GLU A 597 -8.42 -27.18 12.41
CA GLU A 597 -7.94 -27.38 13.78
C GLU A 597 -6.55 -28.05 13.74
N GLY A 598 -5.64 -27.59 14.60
CA GLY A 598 -4.23 -27.98 14.60
C GLY A 598 -3.35 -27.16 13.64
N ASP A 599 -3.91 -26.27 12.80
CA ASP A 599 -3.09 -25.42 11.95
C ASP A 599 -2.26 -24.45 12.81
N ARG A 600 -0.96 -24.36 12.51
CA ARG A 600 -0.11 -23.31 13.06
C ARG A 600 -0.30 -22.04 12.26
N ILE A 601 -0.52 -20.93 12.95
CA ILE A 601 -0.85 -19.64 12.35
C ILE A 601 0.06 -18.52 12.84
N GLN A 602 0.07 -17.44 12.08
CA GLN A 602 0.67 -16.16 12.41
C GLN A 602 -0.42 -15.08 12.31
N LEU A 603 -0.53 -14.24 13.34
CA LEU A 603 -1.33 -13.03 13.33
C LEU A 603 -0.58 -11.93 12.59
N THR A 604 -1.22 -11.32 11.59
CA THR A 604 -0.66 -10.29 10.72
C THR A 604 -1.34 -8.92 10.91
N GLU A 605 -2.26 -8.84 11.86
CA GLU A 605 -2.97 -7.62 12.23
C GLU A 605 -3.17 -7.55 13.74
N THR A 606 -3.09 -6.33 14.27
CA THR A 606 -3.38 -6.08 15.68
C THR A 606 -4.85 -5.68 15.82
N ASP A 607 -5.60 -6.45 16.59
CA ASP A 607 -6.92 -6.05 17.11
C ASP A 607 -6.87 -6.08 18.64
N LYS A 608 -6.71 -4.88 19.23
CA LYS A 608 -6.60 -4.72 20.68
C LYS A 608 -7.88 -5.08 21.42
N SER A 609 -9.04 -4.99 20.78
CA SER A 609 -10.32 -5.31 21.42
C SER A 609 -10.47 -6.81 21.66
N GLN A 610 -9.79 -7.61 20.83
CA GLN A 610 -9.81 -9.08 20.87
C GLN A 610 -8.51 -9.68 21.41
N ASN A 611 -7.59 -8.87 21.94
CA ASN A 611 -6.25 -9.30 22.41
C ASN A 611 -5.42 -10.02 21.34
N LEU A 612 -5.54 -9.59 20.07
CA LEU A 612 -4.79 -10.13 18.94
C LEU A 612 -3.68 -9.14 18.55
N PHE A 613 -2.43 -9.58 18.54
CA PHE A 613 -1.29 -8.72 18.20
C PHE A 613 -0.53 -9.22 16.97
N ASN A 614 -0.25 -8.30 16.04
CA ASN A 614 0.53 -8.61 14.84
C ASN A 614 1.93 -9.12 15.20
N GLY A 615 2.29 -10.28 14.65
CA GLY A 615 3.56 -10.95 14.86
C GLY A 615 3.43 -12.19 15.73
N ASN A 616 2.39 -12.30 16.56
CA ASN A 616 2.21 -13.45 17.44
C ASN A 616 1.87 -14.71 16.62
N PHE A 617 2.38 -15.83 17.11
CA PHE A 617 2.13 -17.16 16.55
C PHE A 617 1.25 -17.94 17.50
N GLY A 618 0.53 -18.92 16.96
CA GLY A 618 -0.30 -19.82 17.74
C GLY A 618 -0.79 -21.01 16.94
N ILE A 619 -1.54 -21.87 17.60
CA ILE A 619 -2.16 -23.05 17.01
C ILE A 619 -3.67 -22.90 17.14
N ILE A 620 -4.40 -23.18 16.06
CA ILE A 620 -5.86 -23.23 16.09
C ILE A 620 -6.28 -24.45 16.90
N THR A 621 -6.94 -24.23 18.04
CA THR A 621 -7.45 -25.31 18.90
C THR A 621 -8.88 -25.68 18.54
N LYS A 622 -9.70 -24.70 18.12
CA LYS A 622 -11.08 -24.92 17.65
C LYS A 622 -11.40 -23.99 16.50
N LEU A 623 -12.13 -24.50 15.51
CA LEU A 623 -12.50 -23.70 14.34
C LEU A 623 -13.92 -23.97 13.85
N SER A 624 -14.63 -22.88 13.56
CA SER A 624 -15.95 -22.84 12.95
C SER A 624 -16.06 -21.65 11.99
N GLU A 625 -17.17 -21.53 11.27
CA GLU A 625 -17.41 -20.42 10.32
C GLU A 625 -17.45 -19.05 11.02
N THR A 626 -17.92 -18.99 12.27
CA THR A 626 -18.14 -17.74 13.01
C THR A 626 -17.25 -17.58 14.25
N SER A 627 -16.41 -18.57 14.56
CA SER A 627 -15.55 -18.56 15.74
C SER A 627 -14.27 -19.36 15.51
N CYS A 628 -13.13 -18.74 15.85
CA CYS A 628 -11.80 -19.33 15.83
C CYS A 628 -11.16 -19.15 17.21
N THR A 629 -10.73 -20.25 17.81
CA THR A 629 -9.99 -20.27 19.07
C THR A 629 -8.55 -20.68 18.78
N ILE A 630 -7.61 -19.89 19.27
CA ILE A 630 -6.18 -20.11 19.10
C ILE A 630 -5.49 -20.19 20.46
N LEU A 631 -4.54 -21.11 20.60
CA LEU A 631 -3.58 -21.12 21.69
C LEU A 631 -2.31 -20.43 21.19
N GLN A 632 -2.02 -19.24 21.71
CA GLN A 632 -0.82 -18.49 21.35
C GLN A 632 0.43 -19.11 21.98
N ASP A 633 1.60 -18.83 21.40
CA ASP A 633 2.89 -19.34 21.89
C ASP A 633 3.24 -18.85 23.32
N ASN A 634 2.63 -17.76 23.79
CA ASN A 634 2.75 -17.26 25.17
C ASN A 634 1.84 -18.03 26.17
N GLY A 635 1.08 -19.02 25.70
CA GLY A 635 0.16 -19.81 26.52
C GLY A 635 -1.25 -19.23 26.66
N GLU A 636 -1.52 -18.04 26.12
CA GLU A 636 -2.87 -17.46 26.17
C GLU A 636 -3.81 -18.08 25.12
N GLU A 637 -5.01 -18.45 25.55
CA GLU A 637 -6.08 -18.88 24.65
C GLU A 637 -6.97 -17.68 24.29
N VAL A 638 -7.11 -17.41 22.98
CA VAL A 638 -7.88 -16.28 22.47
C VAL A 638 -8.93 -16.78 21.48
N THR A 639 -10.16 -16.30 21.63
CA THR A 639 -11.28 -16.60 20.72
C THR A 639 -11.75 -15.34 20.02
N PHE A 640 -11.89 -15.40 18.69
CA PHE A 640 -12.32 -14.28 17.85
C PHE A 640 -13.22 -14.75 16.71
N ASN A 641 -13.91 -13.82 16.04
CA ASN A 641 -14.71 -14.13 14.85
C ASN A 641 -13.85 -13.99 13.57
N PRO A 642 -13.56 -15.08 12.85
CA PRO A 642 -12.75 -15.07 11.62
C PRO A 642 -13.40 -14.31 10.46
N GLU A 643 -14.72 -14.03 10.48
CA GLU A 643 -15.38 -13.17 9.48
C GLU A 643 -14.99 -11.70 9.62
N THR A 644 -14.68 -11.26 10.85
CA THR A 644 -14.34 -9.87 11.17
C THR A 644 -12.83 -9.63 11.23
N TYR A 645 -12.03 -10.69 11.41
CA TYR A 645 -10.58 -10.60 11.55
C TYR A 645 -9.87 -11.24 10.34
N ILE A 646 -9.37 -10.40 9.43
CA ILE A 646 -8.67 -10.84 8.21
C ILE A 646 -7.15 -11.02 8.39
N GLY A 647 -6.66 -10.97 9.62
CA GLY A 647 -5.24 -10.98 9.97
C GLY A 647 -4.60 -12.35 10.03
N LEU A 648 -5.24 -13.43 9.56
CA LEU A 648 -4.70 -14.78 9.63
C LEU A 648 -3.76 -15.14 8.47
N ARG A 649 -2.69 -15.87 8.78
CA ARG A 649 -1.76 -16.52 7.85
C ARG A 649 -1.30 -17.83 8.47
N HIS A 650 -0.93 -18.84 7.68
CA HIS A 650 -0.17 -19.98 8.21
C HIS A 650 1.17 -19.54 8.81
N GLY A 651 1.58 -20.21 9.89
CA GLY A 651 2.72 -19.86 10.74
C GLY A 651 3.77 -20.95 10.88
N TYR A 652 3.82 -21.92 9.97
CA TYR A 652 4.89 -22.92 9.90
C TYR A 652 6.22 -22.30 9.42
N ALA A 653 6.11 -21.33 8.52
CA ALA A 653 7.19 -20.49 8.04
C ALA A 653 6.91 -19.01 8.33
N GLY A 654 7.96 -18.27 8.65
CA GLY A 654 7.93 -16.83 8.90
C GLY A 654 9.08 -16.10 8.20
N THR A 655 8.96 -14.78 8.09
CA THR A 655 10.09 -13.97 7.65
C THR A 655 11.13 -13.86 8.77
N ILE A 656 12.41 -13.72 8.43
CA ILE A 656 13.50 -13.54 9.42
C ILE A 656 13.18 -12.39 10.40
N TYR A 657 12.57 -11.31 9.91
CA TYR A 657 12.15 -10.16 10.73
C TYR A 657 11.18 -10.52 11.86
N LYS A 658 10.36 -11.55 11.66
CA LYS A 658 9.37 -12.00 12.64
C LYS A 658 9.94 -12.93 13.70
N ALA A 659 11.17 -13.42 13.53
CA ALA A 659 11.89 -14.20 14.52
C ALA A 659 12.79 -13.33 15.43
N GLN A 660 12.82 -12.02 15.21
CA GLN A 660 13.59 -11.10 16.06
C GLN A 660 12.95 -11.01 17.45
N GLY A 661 13.79 -11.06 18.49
CA GLY A 661 13.36 -11.15 19.89
C GLY A 661 12.99 -12.57 20.33
N SER A 662 12.63 -13.47 19.40
CA SER A 662 12.25 -14.84 19.74
C SER A 662 13.46 -15.74 20.04
N THR A 663 13.20 -16.78 20.83
CA THR A 663 14.10 -17.90 21.09
C THR A 663 13.43 -19.16 20.54
N LEU A 664 14.12 -19.90 19.69
CA LEU A 664 13.55 -21.05 18.98
C LEU A 664 14.40 -22.29 19.27
N PRO A 665 13.81 -23.46 19.60
CA PRO A 665 14.59 -24.68 19.75
C PRO A 665 15.37 -25.05 18.48
N LYS A 666 14.65 -25.16 17.36
CA LYS A 666 15.21 -25.56 16.05
C LYS A 666 14.78 -24.61 14.95
N THR A 667 15.73 -24.20 14.10
CA THR A 667 15.49 -23.29 12.97
C THR A 667 15.92 -23.90 11.62
N TYR A 668 15.10 -23.66 10.60
CA TYR A 668 15.39 -24.09 9.22
C TYR A 668 15.40 -22.85 8.33
N ILE A 669 16.57 -22.51 7.81
CA ILE A 669 16.80 -21.22 7.17
C ILE A 669 16.97 -21.44 5.67
N LEU A 670 16.16 -20.76 4.86
CA LEU A 670 16.36 -20.70 3.42
C LEU A 670 17.25 -19.51 3.06
N HIS A 671 18.43 -19.78 2.52
CA HIS A 671 19.34 -18.75 2.00
C HIS A 671 18.90 -18.26 0.62
N ASP A 672 18.98 -16.95 0.37
CA ASP A 672 18.78 -16.36 -0.96
C ASP A 672 19.74 -15.18 -1.22
N ARG A 673 19.79 -14.69 -2.47
CA ARG A 673 20.66 -13.59 -2.90
C ARG A 673 20.45 -12.25 -2.19
N SER A 674 19.32 -12.06 -1.52
CA SER A 674 18.98 -10.84 -0.79
C SER A 674 19.41 -10.88 0.68
N THR A 675 20.00 -11.99 1.13
CA THR A 675 20.46 -12.18 2.51
C THR A 675 21.62 -11.25 2.85
N THR A 676 21.52 -10.61 4.01
CA THR A 676 22.48 -9.62 4.52
C THR A 676 23.12 -10.10 5.82
N LEU A 677 24.15 -9.39 6.29
CA LEU A 677 24.79 -9.66 7.58
C LEU A 677 23.80 -9.62 8.73
N ASN A 678 23.00 -8.56 8.86
CA ASN A 678 22.00 -8.44 9.94
C ASN A 678 20.93 -9.54 9.84
N ASN A 679 20.47 -9.90 8.63
CA ASN A 679 19.52 -10.99 8.45
C ASN A 679 20.12 -12.32 8.91
N SER A 680 21.37 -12.58 8.53
CA SER A 680 22.08 -13.83 8.85
C SER A 680 22.41 -13.90 10.34
N TYR A 681 22.87 -12.80 10.93
CA TYR A 681 23.09 -12.72 12.37
C TYR A 681 21.80 -12.98 13.12
N VAL A 682 20.66 -12.41 12.71
CA VAL A 682 19.38 -12.73 13.34
C VAL A 682 19.02 -14.19 13.13
N SER A 683 18.99 -14.72 11.90
CA SER A 683 18.51 -16.08 11.64
C SER A 683 19.39 -17.18 12.23
N LEU A 684 20.72 -17.00 12.23
CA LEU A 684 21.72 -17.98 12.68
C LEU A 684 22.02 -17.92 14.18
N THR A 685 21.35 -17.05 14.94
CA THR A 685 21.54 -16.91 16.40
C THR A 685 20.25 -17.05 17.21
N ARG A 686 19.11 -17.43 16.59
CA ARG A 686 17.85 -17.66 17.33
C ARG A 686 17.72 -19.03 17.97
N GLN A 687 18.45 -20.02 17.47
CA GLN A 687 18.37 -21.40 17.93
C GLN A 687 18.92 -21.57 19.35
N THR A 688 18.30 -22.45 20.15
CA THR A 688 18.88 -22.98 21.40
C THR A 688 19.46 -24.38 21.24
N GLU A 689 18.98 -25.16 20.27
CA GLU A 689 19.41 -26.55 20.08
C GLU A 689 20.11 -26.79 18.74
N ASP A 690 19.42 -26.52 17.62
CA ASP A 690 19.97 -26.85 16.28
C ASP A 690 19.51 -25.86 15.20
N LEU A 691 20.34 -25.70 14.17
CA LEU A 691 20.02 -24.89 13.00
C LEU A 691 20.46 -25.60 11.73
N LYS A 692 19.69 -25.44 10.65
CA LYS A 692 20.06 -25.93 9.31
C LYS A 692 19.84 -24.84 8.27
N VAL A 693 20.86 -24.56 7.46
CA VAL A 693 20.83 -23.59 6.37
C VAL A 693 20.71 -24.34 5.05
N PHE A 694 19.70 -24.02 4.25
CA PHE A 694 19.46 -24.59 2.95
C PHE A 694 19.75 -23.56 1.87
N ALA A 695 20.68 -23.89 0.97
CA ALA A 695 21.13 -23.00 -0.09
C ALA A 695 21.12 -23.72 -1.43
N SER A 696 20.82 -22.99 -2.51
CA SER A 696 20.93 -23.54 -3.87
C SER A 696 22.13 -22.97 -4.63
N HIS A 697 22.74 -23.78 -5.50
CA HIS A 697 23.79 -23.32 -6.41
C HIS A 697 23.28 -22.28 -7.42
N THR A 698 21.95 -22.24 -7.63
CA THR A 698 21.29 -21.19 -8.41
C THR A 698 21.29 -19.85 -7.69
N GLU A 699 21.15 -19.81 -6.37
CA GLU A 699 21.14 -18.57 -5.57
C GLU A 699 22.57 -18.17 -5.13
N THR A 700 23.43 -19.14 -4.79
CA THR A 700 24.82 -18.91 -4.43
C THR A 700 25.76 -20.02 -4.89
N LYS A 701 26.84 -19.65 -5.59
CA LYS A 701 27.71 -20.61 -6.27
C LYS A 701 28.57 -21.46 -5.32
N SER A 702 29.03 -20.86 -4.22
CA SER A 702 29.93 -21.49 -3.25
C SER A 702 29.79 -20.85 -1.87
N LEU A 703 30.44 -21.44 -0.86
CA LEU A 703 30.54 -20.88 0.49
C LEU A 703 31.16 -19.47 0.48
N GLN A 704 32.23 -19.26 -0.29
CA GLN A 704 32.88 -17.94 -0.42
C GLN A 704 31.94 -16.92 -1.08
N HIS A 705 31.19 -17.34 -2.10
CA HIS A 705 30.21 -16.46 -2.73
C HIS A 705 29.04 -16.13 -1.78
N MET A 706 28.62 -17.09 -0.95
CA MET A 706 27.64 -16.85 0.11
C MET A 706 28.16 -15.84 1.14
N ALA A 707 29.41 -15.98 1.58
CA ALA A 707 30.05 -15.03 2.49
C ALA A 707 30.09 -13.61 1.91
N GLN A 708 30.45 -13.49 0.62
CA GLN A 708 30.45 -12.21 -0.10
C GLN A 708 29.05 -11.62 -0.28
N GLN A 709 28.00 -12.44 -0.37
CA GLN A 709 26.61 -11.94 -0.43
C GLN A 709 26.18 -11.39 0.91
N ILE A 710 26.40 -12.15 1.98
CA ILE A 710 26.02 -11.77 3.36
C ILE A 710 26.82 -10.55 3.82
N GLY A 711 28.11 -10.47 3.53
CA GLY A 711 29.00 -9.37 3.94
C GLY A 711 28.78 -8.04 3.20
N ARG A 712 27.77 -7.91 2.33
CA ARG A 712 27.46 -6.64 1.66
C ARG A 712 26.90 -5.64 2.65
N HIS A 713 27.58 -4.50 2.84
CA HIS A 713 27.04 -3.36 3.59
C HIS A 713 25.84 -2.76 2.83
N HIS A 714 24.69 -2.73 3.48
CA HIS A 714 23.43 -2.29 2.89
C HIS A 714 22.87 -1.06 3.58
N GLY A 715 23.55 0.09 3.46
CA GLY A 715 22.97 1.46 3.48
C GLY A 715 22.01 1.86 4.62
N LYS A 716 21.95 1.09 5.70
CA LYS A 716 21.09 1.34 6.88
C LYS A 716 21.86 1.94 8.05
N GLU A 717 23.13 2.27 7.81
CA GLU A 717 23.95 3.10 8.69
C GLU A 717 23.42 4.54 8.66
N ALA A 718 23.63 5.26 9.77
CA ALA A 718 23.34 6.68 9.83
C ALA A 718 24.28 7.45 8.90
N SER A 719 23.79 8.53 8.29
CA SER A 719 24.66 9.38 7.47
C SER A 719 25.82 9.96 8.29
N LEU A 720 25.61 10.20 9.60
CA LEU A 720 26.62 10.72 10.55
C LEU A 720 27.89 9.88 10.66
N LYS A 721 27.87 8.63 10.22
CA LYS A 721 29.09 7.81 10.11
C LYS A 721 30.02 8.27 8.99
N TYR A 722 29.54 9.09 8.07
CA TYR A 722 30.31 9.65 6.97
C TYR A 722 30.51 11.16 7.14
N LEU A 723 31.61 11.66 6.56
CA LEU A 723 31.87 13.09 6.48
C LEU A 723 31.10 13.71 5.31
N THR A 724 30.69 14.96 5.47
CA THR A 724 30.27 15.81 4.36
C THR A 724 31.37 16.83 4.06
N LEU A 725 31.36 17.46 2.88
CA LEU A 725 32.27 18.57 2.57
C LEU A 725 32.24 19.67 3.65
N LYS A 726 31.05 19.93 4.23
CA LYS A 726 30.90 20.89 5.33
C LYS A 726 31.56 20.44 6.62
N ASP A 727 31.55 19.14 6.91
CA ASP A 727 32.21 18.59 8.09
C ASP A 727 33.73 18.66 7.94
N LEU A 728 34.24 18.38 6.73
CA LEU A 728 35.66 18.50 6.40
C LEU A 728 36.12 19.96 6.49
N GLU A 729 35.38 20.90 5.90
CA GLU A 729 35.64 22.34 6.07
C GLU A 729 35.60 22.78 7.54
N ARG A 730 34.69 22.21 8.33
CA ARG A 730 34.55 22.51 9.75
C ARG A 730 35.75 21.99 10.54
N GLN A 731 36.20 20.76 10.29
CA GLN A 731 37.38 20.17 10.93
C GLN A 731 38.65 20.95 10.57
N GLU A 732 38.80 21.36 9.31
CA GLU A 732 39.92 22.21 8.87
C GLU A 732 39.91 23.60 9.53
N ARG A 733 38.72 24.17 9.78
CA ARG A 733 38.56 25.45 10.50
C ARG A 733 38.79 25.31 11.99
N GLU A 734 38.27 24.25 12.62
CA GLU A 734 38.46 23.96 14.06
C GLU A 734 39.93 23.64 14.38
N GLY A 735 40.68 23.10 13.42
CA GLY A 735 42.13 22.92 13.52
C GLY A 735 42.99 24.19 13.31
N LYS A 736 42.40 25.35 12.94
CA LYS A 736 43.16 26.52 12.45
C LYS A 736 43.11 27.85 13.25
N GLU A 737 42.23 28.10 14.23
CA GLU A 737 42.39 29.09 15.36
C GLU A 737 41.10 29.76 15.95
N THR A 738 41.25 30.14 17.24
CA THR A 738 40.76 31.29 18.11
C THR A 738 39.30 31.55 18.57
N LEU A 739 39.25 32.15 19.78
CA LEU A 739 38.13 32.42 20.71
C LEU A 739 36.92 33.20 20.15
N ILE A 740 37.10 33.98 19.08
CA ILE A 740 36.08 34.92 18.56
C ILE A 740 34.95 34.16 17.83
N GLN A 741 35.22 32.96 17.31
CA GLN A 741 34.23 32.12 16.64
C GLN A 741 33.22 31.48 17.61
N LYS A 742 33.61 31.23 18.87
CA LYS A 742 32.73 30.63 19.91
C LYS A 742 31.47 31.47 20.18
N MET A 743 31.54 32.79 19.98
CA MET A 743 30.40 33.69 20.17
C MET A 743 29.38 33.62 19.01
N SER A 744 29.84 33.34 17.78
CA SER A 744 28.97 33.19 16.60
C SER A 744 28.21 31.86 16.61
N ASP A 745 28.88 30.78 17.01
CA ASP A 745 28.23 29.47 17.15
C ASP A 745 27.20 29.46 18.27
N THR A 746 27.41 30.24 19.34
CA THR A 746 26.41 30.41 20.41
C THR A 746 25.12 31.05 19.87
N ALA A 747 25.19 32.02 18.95
CA ALA A 747 24.00 32.64 18.37
C ALA A 747 23.23 31.71 17.41
N ARG A 748 23.95 30.85 16.67
CA ARG A 748 23.37 29.79 15.82
C ARG A 748 22.76 28.66 16.66
N ASP A 749 23.41 28.33 17.77
CA ASP A 749 22.95 27.35 18.75
C ASP A 749 21.70 27.86 19.48
N VAL A 750 21.60 29.15 19.81
CA VAL A 750 20.37 29.77 20.36
C VAL A 750 19.21 29.72 19.37
N THR A 751 19.42 30.08 18.09
CA THR A 751 18.35 30.00 17.07
C THR A 751 17.91 28.57 16.78
N THR A 752 18.84 27.60 16.85
CA THR A 752 18.53 26.17 16.68
C THR A 752 17.82 25.61 17.91
N LYS A 753 18.24 25.98 19.12
CA LYS A 753 17.58 25.65 20.40
C LYS A 753 16.14 26.17 20.46
N VAL A 754 15.87 27.38 19.95
CA VAL A 754 14.51 27.93 19.88
C VAL A 754 13.64 27.12 18.90
N LYS A 755 14.14 26.79 17.70
CA LYS A 755 13.41 25.92 16.76
C LYS A 755 13.15 24.53 17.31
N ASP A 756 14.12 23.99 18.05
CA ASP A 756 14.03 22.69 18.68
C ASP A 756 13.02 22.69 19.85
N HIS A 757 12.87 23.79 20.60
CA HIS A 757 11.89 23.93 21.70
C HIS A 757 10.43 23.90 21.24
N PHE A 758 10.15 24.35 20.01
CA PHE A 758 8.81 24.36 19.41
C PHE A 758 8.56 23.15 18.49
N HIS A 759 9.34 22.08 18.60
CA HIS A 759 9.11 20.89 17.79
C HIS A 759 7.78 20.22 18.17
N LYS A 760 6.79 20.38 17.29
CA LYS A 760 5.61 19.53 17.19
C LYS A 760 5.71 18.81 15.86
N ASN A 761 5.94 17.51 15.90
CA ASN A 761 5.97 16.71 14.67
C ASN A 761 4.53 16.38 14.26
N ASP A 762 3.72 17.41 13.99
CA ASP A 762 2.28 17.25 13.74
C ASP A 762 2.01 16.33 12.53
N ALA A 763 2.93 16.29 11.56
CA ALA A 763 2.91 15.35 10.43
C ALA A 763 3.16 13.88 10.82
N PHE A 764 3.98 13.61 11.84
CA PHE A 764 4.24 12.24 12.34
C PHE A 764 3.02 11.64 13.05
N TYR A 765 2.21 12.49 13.68
CA TYR A 765 0.93 12.11 14.28
C TYR A 765 -0.25 12.28 13.32
N GLN A 766 -0.02 12.79 12.12
CA GLN A 766 -0.81 12.50 10.93
C GLN A 766 -0.35 11.16 10.35
N ILE A 767 -0.38 10.10 11.17
CA ILE A 767 -0.83 8.84 10.62
C ILE A 767 -2.20 9.21 10.06
N GLN A 768 -2.42 9.10 8.74
CA GLN A 768 -3.77 9.20 8.20
C GLN A 768 -4.67 8.41 9.15
N GLU A 769 -5.59 9.11 9.82
CA GLU A 769 -6.64 8.46 10.58
C GLU A 769 -7.31 7.51 9.59
N ARG A 770 -6.94 6.23 9.66
CA ARG A 770 -7.96 5.21 9.57
C ARG A 770 -8.85 5.56 10.75
N ASP A 771 -9.93 6.28 10.46
CA ASP A 771 -10.98 6.56 11.42
C ASP A 771 -11.45 5.23 11.99
N ALA A 772 -10.83 4.85 13.10
CA ALA A 772 -11.41 3.93 14.04
C ALA A 772 -12.55 4.70 14.68
N LEU A 773 -13.73 4.63 14.07
CA LEU A 773 -14.99 4.99 14.70
C LEU A 773 -15.07 4.18 16.00
N GLN A 774 -14.91 4.85 17.14
CA GLN A 774 -15.35 4.27 18.41
C GLN A 774 -16.88 4.19 18.36
N PRO A 775 -17.50 3.06 18.78
CA PRO A 775 -18.95 2.99 18.91
C PRO A 775 -19.39 3.91 20.05
N GLN A 776 -19.96 5.07 19.71
CA GLN A 776 -20.77 5.82 20.66
C GLN A 776 -22.11 5.10 20.82
N LYS A 777 -22.47 4.79 22.06
CA LYS A 777 -23.82 4.33 22.43
C LYS A 777 -24.85 5.32 21.89
N VAL A 778 -25.79 4.81 21.09
CA VAL A 778 -26.96 5.55 20.64
C VAL A 778 -27.88 5.80 21.84
N GLU A 779 -27.91 7.04 22.34
CA GLU A 779 -29.01 7.50 23.17
C GLU A 779 -30.21 7.81 22.26
N THR A 780 -31.25 6.99 22.39
CA THR A 780 -32.51 7.11 21.69
C THR A 780 -33.29 8.34 22.19
N LYS A 781 -33.15 9.49 21.51
CA LYS A 781 -34.15 10.57 21.29
C LYS A 781 -33.47 11.78 20.62
N ASP A 782 -33.65 11.93 19.31
CA ASP A 782 -33.11 13.03 18.52
C ASP A 782 -33.76 14.39 18.92
N PRO A 783 -33.00 15.42 19.31
CA PRO A 783 -33.51 16.78 19.44
C PRO A 783 -33.67 17.47 18.07
N VAL A 784 -34.57 18.46 18.01
CA VAL A 784 -34.90 19.28 16.83
C VAL A 784 -33.63 19.82 16.14
N PHE A 785 -33.53 19.68 14.81
CA PHE A 785 -32.39 20.18 14.02
C PHE A 785 -32.41 21.71 13.96
N GLN A 786 -31.61 22.36 14.82
CA GLN A 786 -31.49 23.82 14.85
C GLN A 786 -30.38 24.33 13.94
N MET A 787 -30.71 25.31 13.09
CA MET A 787 -29.78 25.99 12.18
C MET A 787 -29.29 27.34 12.73
N GLU A 788 -29.92 27.87 13.78
CA GLU A 788 -29.54 29.16 14.37
C GLU A 788 -28.14 29.14 15.00
N GLY A 789 -27.35 30.17 14.72
CA GLY A 789 -25.99 30.33 15.23
C GLY A 789 -24.92 29.41 14.61
N LYS A 790 -25.28 28.52 13.68
CA LYS A 790 -24.35 27.59 13.03
C LYS A 790 -23.92 28.09 11.65
N THR A 791 -22.66 27.84 11.33
CA THR A 791 -22.08 28.07 10.00
C THR A 791 -22.55 27.01 9.01
N PHE A 792 -22.48 27.34 7.71
CA PHE A 792 -22.80 26.40 6.62
C PHE A 792 -21.99 25.09 6.72
N GLY A 793 -20.69 25.20 7.04
CA GLY A 793 -19.81 24.05 7.22
C GLY A 793 -20.25 23.15 8.37
N GLU A 794 -20.67 23.73 9.50
CA GLU A 794 -21.18 22.95 10.64
C GLU A 794 -22.50 22.24 10.31
N ILE A 795 -23.39 22.88 9.53
CA ILE A 795 -24.66 22.31 9.10
C ILE A 795 -24.42 21.17 8.11
N SER A 796 -23.57 21.38 7.10
CA SER A 796 -23.17 20.34 6.14
C SER A 796 -22.54 19.13 6.83
N ASN A 797 -21.59 19.34 7.74
CA ASN A 797 -20.94 18.27 8.49
C ASN A 797 -21.93 17.51 9.40
N THR A 798 -22.93 18.20 9.94
CA THR A 798 -23.98 17.54 10.76
C THR A 798 -24.86 16.64 9.90
N LEU A 799 -25.24 17.10 8.70
CA LEU A 799 -26.02 16.31 7.73
C LEU A 799 -25.21 15.13 7.20
N GLU A 800 -23.94 15.34 6.90
CA GLU A 800 -22.99 14.31 6.45
C GLU A 800 -22.90 13.18 7.47
N ARG A 801 -22.68 13.51 8.75
CA ARG A 801 -22.66 12.52 9.84
C ARG A 801 -23.97 11.75 9.98
N ARG A 802 -25.12 12.43 9.85
CA ARG A 802 -26.44 11.79 9.91
C ARG A 802 -26.66 10.84 8.74
N LEU A 803 -26.32 11.26 7.53
CA LEU A 803 -26.39 10.42 6.34
C LEU A 803 -25.45 9.22 6.45
N TYR A 804 -24.26 9.38 7.04
CA TYR A 804 -23.35 8.28 7.31
C TYR A 804 -23.96 7.22 8.22
N VAL A 805 -24.47 7.63 9.39
CA VAL A 805 -25.09 6.71 10.35
C VAL A 805 -26.26 5.95 9.71
N MET A 806 -27.17 6.66 9.03
CA MET A 806 -28.32 6.03 8.38
C MET A 806 -27.93 5.03 7.28
N PHE A 807 -26.86 5.31 6.53
CA PHE A 807 -26.41 4.45 5.45
C PHE A 807 -25.60 3.25 5.98
N GLU A 808 -24.76 3.44 6.99
CA GLU A 808 -24.04 2.36 7.66
C GLU A 808 -25.00 1.40 8.39
N GLU A 809 -26.05 1.91 9.04
CA GLU A 809 -27.11 1.09 9.65
C GLU A 809 -27.87 0.26 8.62
N LYS A 810 -28.27 0.87 7.50
CA LYS A 810 -29.01 0.18 6.42
C LYS A 810 -28.17 -0.94 5.79
N HIS A 811 -26.88 -0.70 5.59
CA HIS A 811 -25.99 -1.61 4.88
C HIS A 811 -25.19 -2.54 5.80
N LYS A 812 -25.29 -2.35 7.12
CA LYS A 812 -24.55 -3.10 8.16
C LYS A 812 -23.05 -3.21 7.89
N ARG A 813 -22.47 -2.18 7.24
CA ARG A 813 -21.05 -2.08 6.90
C ARG A 813 -20.63 -0.62 6.88
N MET A 814 -19.35 -0.36 7.08
CA MET A 814 -18.78 0.97 6.90
C MET A 814 -18.90 1.43 5.45
N LEU A 815 -19.06 2.74 5.28
CA LEU A 815 -19.14 3.40 3.97
C LEU A 815 -17.78 3.43 3.26
N LEU A 816 -17.81 3.09 1.98
CA LEU A 816 -16.68 3.21 1.05
C LEU A 816 -16.33 4.68 0.81
N GLN A 817 -15.11 4.98 0.39
CA GLN A 817 -14.66 6.37 0.19
C GLN A 817 -15.49 7.13 -0.85
N GLU A 818 -15.91 6.47 -1.93
CA GLU A 818 -16.81 7.08 -2.93
C GLU A 818 -18.21 7.29 -2.38
N GLU A 819 -18.73 6.35 -1.58
CA GLU A 819 -20.00 6.53 -0.89
C GLU A 819 -19.91 7.71 0.10
N ARG A 820 -18.75 7.89 0.75
CA ARG A 820 -18.48 9.05 1.62
C ARG A 820 -18.47 10.36 0.84
N VAL A 821 -17.73 10.42 -0.27
CA VAL A 821 -17.68 11.61 -1.14
C VAL A 821 -19.07 11.92 -1.72
N PHE A 822 -19.82 10.90 -2.15
CA PHE A 822 -21.19 11.06 -2.63
C PHE A 822 -22.12 11.61 -1.54
N LEU A 823 -22.08 11.03 -0.34
CA LEU A 823 -22.88 11.48 0.80
C LEU A 823 -22.43 12.86 1.31
N GLN A 824 -21.15 13.22 1.19
CA GLN A 824 -20.63 14.57 1.45
C GLN A 824 -21.18 15.59 0.44
N ASN A 825 -21.18 15.23 -0.85
CA ASN A 825 -21.78 16.05 -1.91
C ASN A 825 -23.30 16.20 -1.70
N GLN A 826 -23.97 15.11 -1.31
CA GLN A 826 -25.39 15.10 -0.97
C GLN A 826 -25.67 15.95 0.27
N ALA A 827 -24.86 15.86 1.33
CA ALA A 827 -24.97 16.66 2.54
C ALA A 827 -24.79 18.14 2.25
N THR A 828 -23.81 18.48 1.42
CA THR A 828 -23.54 19.86 0.98
C THR A 828 -24.73 20.42 0.19
N ARG A 829 -25.25 19.69 -0.81
CA ARG A 829 -26.46 20.10 -1.55
C ARG A 829 -27.69 20.21 -0.64
N THR A 830 -27.85 19.28 0.31
CA THR A 830 -28.94 19.33 1.29
C THR A 830 -28.84 20.58 2.17
N ALA A 831 -27.63 20.93 2.63
CA ALA A 831 -27.38 22.14 3.41
C ALA A 831 -27.74 23.40 2.61
N GLU A 832 -27.40 23.46 1.32
CA GLU A 832 -27.78 24.55 0.41
C GLU A 832 -29.31 24.73 0.36
N TYR A 833 -30.08 23.66 0.20
CA TYR A 833 -31.55 23.74 0.18
C TYR A 833 -32.14 24.16 1.53
N LEU A 834 -31.64 23.62 2.64
CA LEU A 834 -32.14 23.92 3.98
C LEU A 834 -31.92 25.39 4.35
N HIS A 835 -30.75 25.94 4.01
CA HIS A 835 -30.48 27.36 4.19
C HIS A 835 -31.45 28.22 3.37
N SER A 836 -31.69 27.85 2.12
CA SER A 836 -32.63 28.55 1.25
C SER A 836 -34.05 28.56 1.82
N MET A 837 -34.50 27.43 2.32
CA MET A 837 -35.84 27.29 2.90
C MET A 837 -35.98 28.14 4.18
N ARG A 838 -34.94 28.17 5.03
CA ARG A 838 -34.93 28.97 6.26
C ARG A 838 -34.97 30.47 5.98
N GLU A 839 -34.22 30.95 5.00
CA GLU A 839 -34.25 32.38 4.62
C GLU A 839 -35.62 32.81 4.09
N GLN A 840 -36.28 31.97 3.32
CA GLN A 840 -37.59 32.26 2.76
C GLN A 840 -38.70 32.23 3.81
N ASN A 841 -38.68 31.23 4.70
CA ASN A 841 -39.78 30.95 5.63
C ASN A 841 -39.53 31.47 7.05
N GLN A 842 -38.34 32.01 7.34
CA GLN A 842 -37.87 32.46 8.66
C GLN A 842 -38.08 31.42 9.77
N LYS A 843 -38.02 30.13 9.43
CA LYS A 843 -38.23 29.01 10.34
C LYS A 843 -37.15 27.96 10.15
N ASP A 844 -36.73 27.37 11.25
CA ASP A 844 -35.81 26.24 11.22
C ASP A 844 -36.49 25.03 10.56
N PRO A 845 -35.74 24.24 9.78
CA PRO A 845 -36.28 23.11 9.02
C PRO A 845 -36.79 22.01 9.94
N THR A 846 -37.89 21.38 9.54
CA THR A 846 -38.38 20.19 10.22
C THR A 846 -37.56 18.95 9.84
N TYR A 847 -37.72 17.87 10.60
CA TYR A 847 -37.08 16.59 10.27
C TYR A 847 -37.51 16.08 8.89
N ASP A 848 -38.79 16.23 8.54
CA ASP A 848 -39.31 15.84 7.24
C ASP A 848 -38.73 16.69 6.10
N ASP A 849 -38.45 17.98 6.36
CA ASP A 849 -37.78 18.83 5.36
C ASP A 849 -36.35 18.38 5.09
N VAL A 850 -35.59 18.06 6.15
CA VAL A 850 -34.23 17.51 6.01
C VAL A 850 -34.26 16.22 5.21
N LYS A 851 -35.19 15.32 5.53
CA LYS A 851 -35.34 14.02 4.85
C LYS A 851 -35.67 14.19 3.37
N VAL A 852 -36.69 14.99 3.04
CA VAL A 852 -37.16 15.18 1.65
C VAL A 852 -36.07 15.86 0.81
N LEU A 853 -35.42 16.89 1.34
CA LEU A 853 -34.36 17.61 0.63
C LEU A 853 -33.10 16.75 0.44
N SER A 854 -32.78 15.86 1.39
CA SER A 854 -31.71 14.87 1.19
C SER A 854 -32.05 13.87 0.08
N ILE A 855 -33.30 13.42 -0.02
CA ILE A 855 -33.73 12.53 -1.11
C ILE A 855 -33.63 13.24 -2.46
N ARG A 856 -34.08 14.50 -2.53
CA ARG A 856 -33.92 15.34 -3.73
C ARG A 856 -32.46 15.48 -4.14
N ALA A 857 -31.57 15.83 -3.21
CA ALA A 857 -30.14 16.01 -3.48
C ALA A 857 -29.51 14.76 -4.10
N ARG A 858 -29.86 13.57 -3.58
CA ARG A 858 -29.42 12.29 -4.11
C ARG A 858 -29.93 12.07 -5.53
N PHE A 859 -31.23 12.26 -5.73
CA PHE A 859 -31.87 12.08 -7.03
C PHE A 859 -31.24 12.98 -8.11
N GLU A 860 -30.96 14.25 -7.79
CA GLU A 860 -30.31 15.18 -8.72
C GLU A 860 -28.89 14.71 -9.10
N LEU A 861 -28.09 14.25 -8.12
CA LEU A 861 -26.74 13.76 -8.37
C LEU A 861 -26.73 12.52 -9.27
N ASP A 862 -27.65 11.58 -9.05
CA ASP A 862 -27.75 10.35 -9.84
C ASP A 862 -28.20 10.67 -11.28
N ARG A 863 -29.17 11.60 -11.44
CA ARG A 863 -29.72 11.97 -12.75
C ARG A 863 -28.81 12.83 -13.60
N GLU A 864 -28.00 13.69 -12.98
CA GLU A 864 -27.06 14.58 -13.67
C GLU A 864 -26.12 13.79 -14.60
N SER A 865 -25.48 12.75 -14.08
CA SER A 865 -24.58 11.88 -14.85
C SER A 865 -25.33 11.14 -15.97
N GLU A 866 -26.48 10.56 -15.64
CA GLU A 866 -27.27 9.77 -16.59
C GLU A 866 -27.77 10.62 -17.78
N ILE A 867 -28.24 11.84 -17.52
CA ILE A 867 -28.73 12.75 -18.55
C ILE A 867 -27.58 13.20 -19.45
N SER A 868 -26.44 13.56 -18.87
CA SER A 868 -25.27 14.00 -19.63
C SER A 868 -24.75 12.92 -20.58
N GLU A 869 -24.62 11.67 -20.11
CA GLU A 869 -24.19 10.54 -20.95
C GLU A 869 -25.19 10.24 -22.07
N ASN A 870 -26.49 10.20 -21.75
CA ASN A 870 -27.52 9.93 -22.74
C ASN A 870 -27.59 11.04 -23.81
N PHE A 871 -27.32 12.28 -23.42
CA PHE A 871 -27.28 13.40 -24.35
C PHE A 871 -26.04 13.34 -25.26
N LEU A 872 -24.87 12.98 -24.74
CA LEU A 872 -23.66 12.77 -25.55
C LEU A 872 -23.85 11.66 -26.58
N LYS A 873 -24.36 10.51 -26.16
CA LYS A 873 -24.68 9.38 -27.07
C LYS A 873 -25.68 9.77 -28.16
N LYS A 874 -26.50 10.80 -27.93
CA LYS A 874 -27.44 11.32 -28.93
C LYS A 874 -26.76 12.27 -29.91
N LEU A 875 -25.85 13.13 -29.45
CA LEU A 875 -25.06 14.02 -30.30
C LEU A 875 -24.08 13.25 -31.18
N GLU A 876 -23.39 12.26 -30.61
CA GLU A 876 -22.46 11.36 -31.33
C GLU A 876 -23.14 10.63 -32.50
N LYS A 877 -24.42 10.28 -32.36
CA LYS A 877 -25.21 9.63 -33.42
C LYS A 877 -25.67 10.57 -34.54
N GLN A 878 -25.52 11.88 -34.38
CA GLN A 878 -25.95 12.87 -35.35
C GLN A 878 -24.81 13.39 -36.25
N ASP A 879 -23.60 12.82 -36.14
CA ASP A 879 -22.39 13.16 -36.93
C ASP A 879 -21.96 14.65 -36.88
N ASP A 880 -22.42 15.37 -35.86
CA ASP A 880 -22.23 16.83 -35.68
C ASP A 880 -21.44 17.13 -34.38
N PHE A 881 -20.54 16.23 -34.01
CA PHE A 881 -19.87 16.24 -32.70
C PHE A 881 -18.62 17.12 -32.70
N GLU A 882 -18.64 18.19 -31.91
CA GLU A 882 -17.53 19.11 -31.71
C GLU A 882 -16.89 18.98 -30.30
N PRO A 883 -15.60 19.35 -30.12
CA PRO A 883 -14.93 19.32 -28.81
C PRO A 883 -15.61 20.13 -27.69
N GLY A 884 -16.55 21.01 -28.01
CA GLY A 884 -17.37 21.76 -27.05
C GLY A 884 -18.53 20.97 -26.43
N ASP A 885 -18.91 19.84 -27.02
CA ASP A 885 -20.16 19.15 -26.73
C ASP A 885 -20.17 18.40 -25.40
N HIS A 886 -19.02 17.94 -24.94
CA HIS A 886 -18.86 17.37 -23.60
C HIS A 886 -19.24 18.36 -22.48
N LEU A 887 -18.83 19.62 -22.65
CA LEU A 887 -19.17 20.67 -21.70
C LEU A 887 -20.66 21.04 -21.81
N TYR A 888 -21.17 21.08 -23.05
CA TYR A 888 -22.58 21.38 -23.29
C TYR A 888 -23.50 20.31 -22.70
N ALA A 889 -23.16 19.02 -22.88
CA ALA A 889 -23.91 17.90 -22.30
C ALA A 889 -23.86 17.87 -20.77
N LYS A 890 -22.73 18.25 -20.17
CA LYS A 890 -22.62 18.40 -18.73
C LYS A 890 -23.53 19.51 -18.21
N LEU A 891 -23.46 20.70 -18.82
CA LEU A 891 -24.32 21.83 -18.46
C LEU A 891 -25.80 21.55 -18.70
N TYR A 892 -26.13 20.78 -19.75
CA TYR A 892 -27.47 20.33 -20.04
C TYR A 892 -28.00 19.36 -18.97
N GLY A 893 -27.19 18.36 -18.60
CA GLY A 893 -27.51 17.40 -17.53
C GLY A 893 -27.67 18.06 -16.16
N GLU A 894 -26.80 18.99 -15.81
CA GLU A 894 -26.89 19.79 -14.58
C GLU A 894 -28.22 20.59 -14.51
N ARG A 895 -28.67 21.18 -15.62
CA ARG A 895 -29.92 21.96 -15.63
C ARG A 895 -31.15 21.07 -15.59
N LEU A 896 -31.17 20.01 -16.40
CA LEU A 896 -32.34 19.15 -16.49
C LEU A 896 -32.55 18.34 -15.20
N SER A 897 -31.46 17.84 -14.59
CA SER A 897 -31.52 17.15 -13.29
C SER A 897 -32.09 18.04 -12.19
N LYS A 898 -31.73 19.32 -12.13
CA LYS A 898 -32.32 20.28 -11.15
C LYS A 898 -33.82 20.48 -11.34
N ILE A 899 -34.30 20.58 -12.58
CA ILE A 899 -35.74 20.70 -12.87
C ILE A 899 -36.47 19.40 -12.51
N GLU A 900 -35.90 18.25 -12.86
CA GLU A 900 -36.45 16.94 -12.48
C GLU A 900 -36.47 16.76 -10.95
N GLY A 901 -35.40 17.13 -10.25
CA GLY A 901 -35.29 17.03 -8.79
C GLY A 901 -36.28 17.92 -8.05
N ARG A 902 -36.49 19.16 -8.51
CA ARG A 902 -37.52 20.05 -7.93
C ARG A 902 -38.92 19.48 -8.11
N ARG A 903 -39.25 19.02 -9.32
CA ARG A 903 -40.56 18.40 -9.60
C ARG A 903 -40.76 17.09 -8.83
N PHE A 904 -39.69 16.32 -8.66
CA PHE A 904 -39.67 15.13 -7.82
C PHE A 904 -40.03 15.49 -6.38
N GLU A 905 -39.41 16.53 -5.81
CA GLU A 905 -39.73 17.01 -4.47
C GLU A 905 -41.19 17.47 -4.35
N GLU A 906 -41.68 18.30 -5.28
CA GLU A 906 -43.06 18.79 -5.29
C GLU A 906 -44.06 17.63 -5.31
N HIS A 907 -43.84 16.65 -6.16
CA HIS A 907 -44.70 15.46 -6.24
C HIS A 907 -44.64 14.64 -4.95
N PHE A 908 -43.43 14.37 -4.44
CA PHE A 908 -43.21 13.58 -3.23
C PHE A 908 -43.85 14.23 -2.00
N ARG A 909 -43.83 15.56 -1.88
CA ARG A 909 -44.51 16.30 -0.79
C ARG A 909 -46.04 16.25 -0.92
N GLN A 910 -46.58 16.20 -2.14
CA GLN A 910 -48.02 16.21 -2.37
C GLN A 910 -48.66 14.80 -2.27
N HIS A 911 -47.97 13.77 -2.76
CA HIS A 911 -48.54 12.42 -2.93
C HIS A 911 -47.87 11.35 -2.04
N GLY A 912 -46.66 11.62 -1.52
CA GLY A 912 -45.93 10.72 -0.62
C GLY A 912 -45.18 9.58 -1.33
N ASP A 913 -45.25 9.49 -2.65
CA ASP A 913 -44.60 8.48 -3.48
C ASP A 913 -43.74 9.12 -4.60
N GLN A 914 -43.03 8.27 -5.35
CA GLN A 914 -42.11 8.73 -6.41
C GLN A 914 -42.86 8.88 -7.75
N PRO A 915 -42.71 10.01 -8.46
CA PRO A 915 -43.33 10.18 -9.77
C PRO A 915 -42.69 9.27 -10.81
N HIS A 916 -43.47 8.85 -11.81
CA HIS A 916 -42.96 8.02 -12.90
C HIS A 916 -41.90 8.78 -13.73
N LEU A 917 -40.68 8.24 -13.80
CA LEU A 917 -39.50 8.91 -14.34
C LEU A 917 -39.69 9.43 -15.78
N ARG A 918 -40.35 8.65 -16.66
CA ARG A 918 -40.61 9.10 -18.04
C ARG A 918 -41.51 10.34 -18.12
N THR A 919 -42.47 10.45 -17.21
CA THR A 919 -43.40 11.59 -17.16
C THR A 919 -42.66 12.83 -16.65
N LEU A 920 -41.89 12.65 -15.57
CA LEU A 920 -41.04 13.67 -14.97
C LEU A 920 -40.06 14.26 -15.99
N ALA A 921 -39.31 13.40 -16.70
CA ALA A 921 -38.34 13.83 -17.70
C ALA A 921 -38.98 14.60 -18.87
N LYS A 922 -40.18 14.16 -19.31
CA LYS A 922 -40.93 14.82 -20.38
C LYS A 922 -41.38 16.22 -19.98
N GLU A 923 -41.88 16.38 -18.75
CA GLU A 923 -42.31 17.67 -18.21
C GLU A 923 -41.14 18.61 -17.96
N ALA A 924 -40.06 18.11 -17.36
CA ALA A 924 -38.83 18.87 -17.13
C ALA A 924 -38.21 19.37 -18.44
N SER A 925 -38.21 18.53 -19.49
CA SER A 925 -37.72 18.92 -20.82
C SER A 925 -38.57 20.03 -21.45
N LYS A 926 -39.89 19.97 -21.28
CA LYS A 926 -40.82 21.01 -21.77
C LYS A 926 -40.59 22.34 -21.05
N GLU A 927 -40.38 22.29 -19.73
CA GLU A 927 -40.08 23.46 -18.93
C GLU A 927 -38.73 24.09 -19.32
N LEU A 928 -37.67 23.27 -19.48
CA LEU A 928 -36.36 23.76 -19.92
C LEU A 928 -36.45 24.48 -21.27
N GLN A 929 -37.24 23.96 -22.22
CA GLN A 929 -37.48 24.63 -23.50
C GLN A 929 -38.25 25.95 -23.37
N GLN A 930 -39.19 26.06 -22.42
CA GLN A 930 -39.89 27.31 -22.12
C GLN A 930 -38.95 28.33 -21.48
N ASN A 931 -38.12 27.89 -20.53
CA ASN A 931 -37.11 28.71 -19.86
C ASN A 931 -36.13 29.32 -20.87
N LEU A 932 -35.64 28.52 -21.83
CA LEU A 932 -34.76 29.01 -22.91
C LEU A 932 -35.43 30.06 -23.81
N LYS A 933 -36.76 29.99 -23.99
CA LYS A 933 -37.51 31.02 -24.75
C LYS A 933 -37.68 32.30 -23.92
N MET A 934 -38.07 32.18 -22.65
CA MET A 934 -38.26 33.32 -21.74
C MET A 934 -36.96 34.11 -21.51
N GLN A 935 -35.82 33.41 -21.47
CA GLN A 935 -34.52 34.03 -21.31
C GLN A 935 -34.27 35.16 -22.31
N LYS A 936 -34.67 35.01 -23.59
CA LYS A 936 -34.48 36.02 -24.63
C LYS A 936 -35.24 37.33 -24.34
N THR A 937 -36.44 37.24 -23.78
CA THR A 937 -37.24 38.40 -23.37
C THR A 937 -36.61 39.07 -22.14
N MET A 938 -36.18 38.28 -21.16
CA MET A 938 -35.57 38.76 -19.92
C MET A 938 -34.26 39.53 -20.16
N VAL A 939 -33.48 39.15 -21.17
CA VAL A 939 -32.28 39.91 -21.57
C VAL A 939 -32.62 41.35 -21.97
N GLN A 940 -33.71 41.55 -22.72
CA GLN A 940 -34.13 42.89 -23.15
C GLN A 940 -34.60 43.75 -21.97
N GLU A 941 -35.34 43.15 -21.04
CA GLU A 941 -35.84 43.81 -19.83
C GLU A 941 -34.71 44.19 -18.85
N LEU A 942 -33.77 43.28 -18.60
CA LEU A 942 -32.61 43.53 -17.73
C LEU A 942 -31.68 44.59 -18.31
N LYS A 943 -31.49 44.60 -19.64
CA LYS A 943 -30.75 45.64 -20.36
C LYS A 943 -31.36 47.01 -20.14
N ALA A 944 -32.69 47.13 -20.27
CA ALA A 944 -33.41 48.38 -20.08
C ALA A 944 -33.41 48.86 -18.62
N THR A 945 -33.59 47.94 -17.67
CA THR A 945 -33.75 48.25 -16.24
C THR A 945 -32.43 48.62 -15.57
N HIS A 946 -31.35 47.87 -15.85
CA HIS A 946 -30.05 48.06 -15.20
C HIS A 946 -29.04 48.87 -16.03
N LYS A 947 -29.40 49.28 -17.26
CA LYS A 947 -28.53 50.01 -18.20
C LYS A 947 -27.17 49.32 -18.43
N ILE A 948 -27.20 48.00 -18.55
CA ILE A 948 -26.02 47.14 -18.76
C ILE A 948 -25.92 46.69 -20.21
N ASP A 949 -24.74 46.21 -20.64
CA ASP A 949 -24.55 45.67 -21.99
C ASP A 949 -25.36 44.38 -22.23
N ILE A 950 -25.64 44.05 -23.49
CA ILE A 950 -26.39 42.84 -23.86
C ILE A 950 -25.67 41.55 -23.45
N SER A 951 -24.33 41.51 -23.43
CA SER A 951 -23.59 40.33 -22.99
C SER A 951 -23.75 40.11 -21.47
N ILE A 952 -23.68 41.20 -20.69
CA ILE A 952 -23.90 41.20 -19.24
C ILE A 952 -25.34 40.84 -18.91
N ALA A 953 -26.31 41.42 -19.64
CA ALA A 953 -27.73 41.07 -19.50
C ALA A 953 -28.00 39.60 -19.86
N THR A 954 -27.30 39.05 -20.86
CA THR A 954 -27.39 37.62 -21.23
C THR A 954 -26.87 36.73 -20.12
N ARG A 955 -25.69 37.02 -19.56
CA ARG A 955 -25.15 36.27 -18.42
C ARG A 955 -26.04 36.37 -17.19
N LEU A 956 -26.44 37.59 -16.81
CA LEU A 956 -27.36 37.83 -15.69
C LEU A 956 -28.67 37.06 -15.86
N SER A 957 -29.20 37.01 -17.10
CA SER A 957 -30.42 36.25 -17.36
C SER A 957 -30.27 34.75 -17.16
N GLN A 958 -29.12 34.17 -17.54
CA GLN A 958 -28.82 32.76 -17.32
C GLN A 958 -28.74 32.44 -15.83
N GLU A 959 -28.09 33.32 -15.06
CA GLU A 959 -27.93 33.13 -13.62
C GLU A 959 -29.25 33.24 -12.86
N ILE A 960 -30.13 34.17 -13.23
CA ILE A 960 -31.48 34.26 -12.65
C ILE A 960 -32.31 33.01 -12.95
N MET A 961 -32.27 32.50 -14.19
CA MET A 961 -32.97 31.27 -14.55
C MET A 961 -32.42 30.05 -13.81
N ARG A 962 -31.09 29.94 -13.68
CA ARG A 962 -30.43 28.87 -12.90
C ARG A 962 -30.84 28.90 -11.43
N PHE A 963 -30.94 30.08 -10.86
CA PHE A 963 -31.41 30.26 -9.49
C PHE A 963 -32.83 29.71 -9.32
N LYS A 964 -33.74 30.08 -10.24
CA LYS A 964 -35.12 29.58 -10.23
C LYS A 964 -35.22 28.07 -10.46
N GLU A 965 -34.40 27.52 -11.35
CA GLU A 965 -34.31 26.08 -11.61
C GLU A 965 -33.88 25.33 -10.34
N GLN A 966 -32.91 25.87 -9.61
CA GLN A 966 -32.38 25.27 -8.40
C GLN A 966 -33.33 25.37 -7.20
N TYR A 967 -33.96 26.52 -6.98
CA TYR A 967 -34.71 26.78 -5.73
C TYR A 967 -36.23 26.81 -5.92
N GLY A 968 -36.73 26.91 -7.15
CA GLY A 968 -38.16 26.93 -7.46
C GLY A 968 -38.84 28.29 -7.37
N PHE A 969 -38.11 29.34 -7.01
CA PHE A 969 -38.63 30.71 -6.90
C PHE A 969 -37.64 31.74 -7.47
N ASP A 970 -38.13 32.94 -7.74
CA ASP A 970 -37.33 34.03 -8.30
C ASP A 970 -36.41 34.67 -7.23
N PRO A 971 -35.17 35.06 -7.58
CA PRO A 971 -34.26 35.70 -6.65
C PRO A 971 -34.80 37.05 -6.15
N SER A 972 -34.50 37.40 -4.91
CA SER A 972 -34.82 38.70 -4.32
C SER A 972 -34.06 39.85 -5.00
N VAL A 973 -34.55 41.08 -4.82
CA VAL A 973 -33.93 42.30 -5.39
C VAL A 973 -32.44 42.40 -5.02
N ARG A 974 -32.09 42.11 -3.77
CA ARG A 974 -30.70 42.15 -3.28
C ARG A 974 -29.82 41.09 -3.94
N GLU A 975 -30.35 39.90 -4.18
CA GLU A 975 -29.64 38.84 -4.89
C GLU A 975 -29.43 39.22 -6.35
N VAL A 976 -30.46 39.75 -7.02
CA VAL A 976 -30.33 40.26 -8.40
C VAL A 976 -29.26 41.36 -8.49
N GLU A 977 -29.18 42.28 -7.53
CA GLU A 977 -28.13 43.30 -7.48
C GLU A 977 -26.72 42.70 -7.32
N ASN A 978 -26.56 41.68 -6.47
CA ASN A 978 -25.29 40.99 -6.29
C ASN A 978 -24.88 40.24 -7.57
N LEU A 979 -25.83 39.49 -8.16
CA LEU A 979 -25.65 38.79 -9.43
C LEU A 979 -25.26 39.75 -10.56
N THR A 980 -25.84 40.95 -10.57
CA THR A 980 -25.51 42.00 -11.53
C THR A 980 -24.07 42.47 -11.37
N LYS A 981 -23.63 42.79 -10.14
CA LYS A 981 -22.24 43.21 -9.86
C LYS A 981 -21.22 42.15 -10.27
N ILE A 982 -21.53 40.88 -10.02
CA ILE A 982 -20.69 39.75 -10.40
C ILE A 982 -20.63 39.63 -11.92
N SER A 983 -21.78 39.69 -12.60
CA SER A 983 -21.86 39.58 -14.06
C SER A 983 -21.04 40.67 -14.76
N ILE A 984 -21.09 41.90 -14.24
CA ILE A 984 -20.28 43.04 -14.73
C ILE A 984 -18.78 42.79 -14.50
N TYR A 985 -18.40 42.34 -13.30
CA TYR A 985 -16.99 42.09 -12.96
C TYR A 985 -16.36 41.06 -13.90
N VAL A 986 -17.07 39.97 -14.16
CA VAL A 986 -16.60 38.88 -15.02
C VAL A 986 -16.49 39.35 -16.47
N GLU A 987 -17.47 40.11 -16.96
CA GLU A 987 -17.44 40.60 -18.35
C GLU A 987 -16.26 41.54 -18.60
N ASN A 988 -16.04 42.51 -17.69
CA ASN A 988 -14.93 43.45 -17.81
C ASN A 988 -13.56 42.76 -17.81
N ARG A 989 -13.42 41.67 -17.03
CA ARG A 989 -12.22 40.83 -17.02
C ARG A 989 -12.04 40.08 -18.32
N GLN A 990 -13.12 39.52 -18.86
CA GLN A 990 -13.11 38.81 -20.13
C GLN A 990 -12.68 39.73 -21.30
N THR A 991 -13.23 40.94 -21.37
CA THR A 991 -12.83 41.93 -22.39
C THR A 991 -11.34 42.28 -22.28
N ALA A 992 -10.81 42.41 -21.05
CA ALA A 992 -9.38 42.67 -20.84
C ALA A 992 -8.48 41.52 -21.33
N TYR A 993 -8.94 40.26 -21.25
CA TYR A 993 -8.23 39.11 -21.83
C TYR A 993 -8.29 39.10 -23.35
N GLU A 994 -9.47 39.37 -23.92
CA GLU A 994 -9.66 39.43 -25.37
C GLU A 994 -8.81 40.55 -26.02
N GLU A 995 -8.60 41.67 -25.32
CA GLU A 995 -7.67 42.73 -25.73
C GLU A 995 -6.18 42.33 -25.57
N LYS A 996 -5.80 41.72 -24.44
CA LYS A 996 -4.41 41.32 -24.16
C LYS A 996 -3.87 40.29 -25.18
N TYR A 997 -4.73 39.43 -25.71
CA TYR A 997 -4.37 38.40 -26.69
C TYR A 997 -4.87 38.72 -28.11
N LYS A 998 -5.23 39.97 -28.38
CA LYS A 998 -5.81 40.40 -29.66
C LYS A 998 -4.93 40.10 -30.88
N ASN A 999 -3.61 40.03 -30.69
CA ASN A 999 -2.59 39.86 -31.72
C ASN A 999 -2.07 38.42 -31.89
N LEU A 1000 -2.66 37.42 -31.20
CA LEU A 1000 -2.36 36.01 -31.46
C LEU A 1000 -3.13 35.50 -32.69
N ASP A 1001 -2.55 34.49 -33.35
CA ASP A 1001 -3.15 33.75 -34.47
C ASP A 1001 -4.56 33.22 -34.11
N SER A 1002 -5.47 33.13 -35.09
CA SER A 1002 -6.91 32.95 -34.83
C SER A 1002 -7.22 31.72 -33.98
N ASP A 1003 -6.54 30.60 -34.24
CA ASP A 1003 -6.82 29.31 -33.60
C ASP A 1003 -6.29 29.25 -32.15
N LEU A 1004 -5.14 29.87 -31.89
CA LEU A 1004 -4.56 29.98 -30.55
C LEU A 1004 -5.29 31.01 -29.69
N LYS A 1005 -5.78 32.08 -30.30
CA LYS A 1005 -6.59 33.11 -29.65
C LYS A 1005 -7.91 32.52 -29.14
N GLU A 1006 -8.58 31.72 -29.96
CA GLU A 1006 -9.85 31.10 -29.61
C GLU A 1006 -9.70 30.03 -28.51
N GLN A 1007 -8.67 29.17 -28.58
CA GLN A 1007 -8.40 28.18 -27.54
C GLN A 1007 -8.02 28.81 -26.19
N SER A 1008 -7.22 29.87 -26.19
CA SER A 1008 -6.79 30.57 -24.97
C SER A 1008 -7.93 31.29 -24.27
N ILE A 1009 -8.78 31.99 -25.05
CA ILE A 1009 -9.99 32.65 -24.54
C ILE A 1009 -11.00 31.61 -24.01
N ASN A 1010 -11.14 30.47 -24.70
CA ASN A 1010 -12.02 29.38 -24.24
C ASN A 1010 -11.51 28.69 -22.96
N LEU A 1011 -10.20 28.52 -22.80
CA LEU A 1011 -9.61 27.94 -21.58
C LEU A 1011 -9.74 28.90 -20.38
N ALA A 1012 -9.52 30.21 -20.60
CA ALA A 1012 -9.74 31.25 -19.61
C ALA A 1012 -11.23 31.33 -19.21
N ARG A 1013 -12.15 31.34 -20.18
CA ARG A 1013 -13.61 31.24 -19.93
C ARG A 1013 -13.95 30.00 -19.11
N ARG A 1014 -13.37 28.83 -19.42
CA ARG A 1014 -13.64 27.56 -18.69
C ARG A 1014 -13.19 27.63 -17.22
N ARG A 1015 -12.01 28.20 -16.93
CA ARG A 1015 -11.49 28.30 -15.55
C ARG A 1015 -12.20 29.39 -14.75
N GLU A 1016 -12.49 30.53 -15.36
CA GLU A 1016 -13.21 31.63 -14.71
C GLU A 1016 -14.67 31.24 -14.40
N ILE A 1017 -15.38 30.59 -15.34
CA ILE A 1017 -16.75 30.07 -15.13
C ILE A 1017 -16.78 29.02 -14.00
N LYS A 1018 -15.76 28.16 -13.89
CA LYS A 1018 -15.66 27.17 -12.79
C LYS A 1018 -15.44 27.86 -11.43
N GLY A 1019 -14.58 28.88 -11.40
CA GLY A 1019 -14.35 29.73 -10.22
C GLY A 1019 -15.60 30.53 -9.82
N ILE A 1020 -16.32 31.10 -10.79
CA ILE A 1020 -17.57 31.84 -10.58
C ILE A 1020 -18.71 30.90 -10.15
N SER A 1021 -18.83 29.71 -10.71
CA SER A 1021 -19.82 28.70 -10.30
C SER A 1021 -19.56 28.20 -8.86
N SER A 1022 -18.29 28.06 -8.46
CA SER A 1022 -17.91 27.82 -7.07
C SER A 1022 -18.21 29.02 -6.16
N PHE A 1023 -17.97 30.24 -6.64
CA PHE A 1023 -18.23 31.50 -5.93
C PHE A 1023 -19.74 31.80 -5.79
N MET A 1024 -20.55 31.49 -6.79
CA MET A 1024 -22.01 31.72 -6.81
C MET A 1024 -22.76 30.78 -5.86
N ARG A 1025 -22.31 29.51 -5.76
CA ARG A 1025 -22.75 28.59 -4.71
C ARG A 1025 -22.50 29.14 -3.30
N HIS A 1026 -21.51 30.04 -3.15
CA HIS A 1026 -21.01 30.49 -1.85
C HIS A 1026 -21.26 31.96 -1.50
N TYR A 1027 -21.61 32.86 -2.44
CA TYR A 1027 -21.48 34.32 -2.20
C TYR A 1027 -22.70 35.19 -2.55
N ALA A 1028 -23.61 34.75 -3.44
CA ALA A 1028 -24.78 35.57 -3.79
C ALA A 1028 -25.68 35.91 -2.59
N ARG A 1029 -25.59 35.11 -1.50
CA ARG A 1029 -26.36 35.24 -0.25
C ARG A 1029 -25.55 35.63 1.01
N PHE A 1030 -24.22 35.63 0.98
CA PHE A 1030 -23.39 35.77 2.20
C PHE A 1030 -22.47 37.00 2.15
N PRO A 1031 -22.95 38.20 2.55
CA PRO A 1031 -22.16 39.42 2.42
C PRO A 1031 -21.32 39.68 3.68
N ASN A 1032 -20.16 39.02 3.80
CA ASN A 1032 -19.10 39.47 4.72
C ASN A 1032 -17.93 40.04 3.94
N GLN A 1033 -17.67 41.34 4.10
CA GLN A 1033 -16.73 42.15 3.31
C GLN A 1033 -15.27 41.64 3.28
N GLY A 1034 -14.88 40.71 4.16
CA GLY A 1034 -13.52 40.15 4.23
C GLY A 1034 -13.14 39.24 3.07
N GLU A 1035 -14.08 38.46 2.54
CA GLU A 1035 -13.78 37.34 1.64
C GLU A 1035 -13.64 37.77 0.15
N ILE A 1036 -14.16 38.94 -0.23
CA ILE A 1036 -13.95 39.53 -1.57
C ILE A 1036 -12.45 39.71 -1.88
N LYS A 1037 -11.63 40.05 -0.87
CA LYS A 1037 -10.17 40.21 -1.02
C LYS A 1037 -9.45 38.89 -1.24
N ASP A 1038 -9.89 37.81 -0.62
CA ASP A 1038 -9.25 36.51 -0.78
C ASP A 1038 -9.64 35.85 -2.10
N ILE A 1039 -10.81 36.16 -2.64
CA ILE A 1039 -11.23 35.74 -3.98
C ILE A 1039 -10.51 36.53 -5.07
N GLN A 1040 -10.26 37.84 -4.86
CA GLN A 1040 -9.34 38.58 -5.72
C GLN A 1040 -7.94 37.95 -5.76
N LYS A 1041 -7.46 37.38 -4.64
CA LYS A 1041 -6.18 36.65 -4.59
C LYS A 1041 -6.22 35.29 -5.29
N VAL A 1042 -7.29 34.50 -5.11
CA VAL A 1042 -7.44 33.19 -5.76
C VAL A 1042 -7.54 33.37 -7.27
N ILE A 1043 -8.36 34.32 -7.72
CA ILE A 1043 -8.45 34.64 -9.14
C ILE A 1043 -7.10 35.18 -9.65
N GLN A 1044 -6.41 36.07 -8.93
CA GLN A 1044 -5.05 36.51 -9.33
C GLN A 1044 -4.02 35.37 -9.39
N LYS A 1045 -4.16 34.34 -8.56
CA LYS A 1045 -3.27 33.16 -8.53
C LYS A 1045 -3.50 32.29 -9.77
N ASP A 1046 -4.74 31.97 -10.08
CA ASP A 1046 -5.10 31.17 -11.25
C ASP A 1046 -4.70 31.88 -12.56
N ILE A 1047 -4.76 33.22 -12.56
CA ILE A 1047 -4.32 34.07 -13.66
C ILE A 1047 -2.80 34.03 -13.85
N LYS A 1048 -2.02 34.11 -12.76
CA LYS A 1048 -0.56 33.94 -12.83
C LYS A 1048 -0.18 32.60 -13.41
N GLU A 1049 -0.94 31.55 -13.10
CA GLU A 1049 -0.69 30.20 -13.57
C GLU A 1049 -1.02 30.05 -15.07
N ILE A 1050 -2.04 30.75 -15.57
CA ILE A 1050 -2.37 30.82 -17.00
C ILE A 1050 -1.30 31.62 -17.77
N ASP A 1051 -0.88 32.78 -17.26
CA ASP A 1051 0.20 33.59 -17.88
C ASP A 1051 1.53 32.80 -17.93
N LEU A 1052 1.87 32.05 -16.87
CA LEU A 1052 3.08 31.22 -16.80
C LEU A 1052 3.03 30.03 -17.78
N ASN A 1053 1.86 29.42 -17.96
CA ASN A 1053 1.69 28.31 -18.90
C ASN A 1053 1.69 28.78 -20.36
N LEU A 1054 1.15 29.96 -20.66
CA LEU A 1054 1.19 30.56 -21.99
C LEU A 1054 2.60 31.02 -22.39
N GLU A 1055 3.40 31.55 -21.45
CA GLU A 1055 4.82 31.85 -21.69
C GLU A 1055 5.64 30.58 -21.98
N LYS A 1056 5.35 29.48 -21.27
CA LYS A 1056 5.97 28.16 -21.53
C LYS A 1056 5.56 27.51 -22.86
N THR A 1057 4.42 27.91 -23.44
CA THR A 1057 3.95 27.39 -24.74
C THR A 1057 4.44 28.25 -25.91
N LYS A 1058 4.87 29.49 -25.65
CA LYS A 1058 5.50 30.40 -26.62
C LYS A 1058 7.02 30.20 -26.74
N ALA A 1059 7.67 29.69 -25.69
CA ALA A 1059 9.08 29.29 -25.67
C ALA A 1059 9.21 27.85 -26.15
#